data_AF-A0A3M7IJ02-F1
#
_entry.id   AF-A0A3M7IJ02-F1
#
_cell.length_a   1.000
_cell.length_b   1.000
_cell.length_c   1.000
_cell.angle_alpha   90.00
_cell.angle_beta   90.00
_cell.angle_gamma   90.00
#
_symmetry.space_group_name_H-M   'P 1'
#
loop_
_entity.id
_entity.type
_entity.pdbx_description
1 polymer ?
#
loop_
_entity_poly.entity_id
_entity_poly.type
_entity_poly.pdbx_seq_one_letter_code
_entity_poly.pdbx_strand_id
1 'polypeptide(L)'
;MPNMPASQLNLPAIRQRRSYRPRASPASRRRNRAPTPLTPGESHQRKTIDERRKNACYANLNLLYSQGYISCRPEDGVEFLNAFSELANVNWRKNVVDKDAFRALVARYQLSPDDLTWMSLPLLRAGSTDDKALGKKLVYTMSACGDPGATMRILNQVLSSPRTGPEMLRSSEIVDARGHLREMAREGEDYRAMVLEGKVSYELGDDESAIDLWTRAIEPAVEAAQSEVQRKEQQRAGTEPPAAHHEEVILADLDSPWIELTAIHYERYSKFWAKNSIAAALAELEKAKWACGVGCAQDDPTSHYQAAELFKDYNAEGEFSHTSKWLYHITKAAASGHVRACHALADFYSSSGWKYIEDEPPDHVKPTPFDFYPAPPATHSENGNTFGGWLSWLGLSSSKPKLSPSEQMFQTAAYPSTPHDRFKMAMLWLEVAVEYTYAPSYLLAAKMYLEKDLWGQAHAPASALELKDERYTYASKEDFEAGRPTASTDEDGSSDVENPKSEVRPDEPNPGYNPEQAKIYIREVLYAVEAIKFYHGRLTYARDLARRGQFGVDDAGDVVDGYVQTDTKQIPPHIKKFLRYPAIREMWEGDAKAMEREAKDICEREGWDLYDEQGGLVYRHGMMRPTRGAATAAAAAAGGR
;
A
#
# COMPACT_ATOMS: atom_id res chain seq x y z
N MET A 1 6.50 -32.69 -4.80
CA MET A 1 5.99 -31.32 -5.02
C MET A 1 6.10 -31.01 -6.49
N PRO A 2 5.03 -30.58 -7.17
CA PRO A 2 5.07 -30.39 -8.62
C PRO A 2 6.04 -29.25 -8.96
N ASN A 3 6.70 -29.40 -10.11
CA ASN A 3 7.61 -28.41 -10.67
C ASN A 3 6.87 -27.08 -10.92
N MET A 4 7.21 -26.02 -10.19
CA MET A 4 6.77 -24.67 -10.54
C MET A 4 7.33 -24.31 -11.94
N PRO A 5 6.49 -23.93 -12.92
CA PRO A 5 6.97 -23.35 -14.17
C PRO A 5 7.56 -21.96 -13.91
N ALA A 6 8.81 -21.74 -14.33
CA ALA A 6 9.56 -20.49 -14.17
C ALA A 6 8.89 -19.23 -14.77
N SER A 7 7.80 -19.40 -15.52
CA SER A 7 7.03 -18.34 -16.19
C SER A 7 5.92 -17.71 -15.33
N GLN A 8 5.68 -18.16 -14.10
CA GLN A 8 4.60 -17.67 -13.23
C GLN A 8 5.05 -16.86 -12.00
N LEU A 9 6.34 -16.56 -11.86
CA LEU A 9 6.83 -15.55 -10.91
C LEU A 9 6.47 -14.15 -11.42
N ASN A 10 5.19 -13.79 -11.40
CA ASN A 10 4.74 -12.41 -11.50
C ASN A 10 5.09 -11.73 -10.19
N LEU A 11 6.36 -11.35 -10.06
CA LEU A 11 6.89 -10.62 -8.93
C LEU A 11 6.11 -9.29 -8.84
N PRO A 12 5.59 -8.89 -7.66
CA PRO A 12 5.28 -7.49 -7.44
C PRO A 12 6.54 -6.69 -7.76
N ALA A 13 6.40 -5.52 -8.38
CA ALA A 13 7.53 -4.72 -8.88
C ALA A 13 8.49 -4.35 -7.73
N ILE A 14 9.46 -5.22 -7.45
CA ILE A 14 10.58 -4.97 -6.55
C ILE A 14 11.58 -4.12 -7.33
N ARG A 15 11.90 -2.94 -6.78
CA ARG A 15 12.72 -1.87 -7.38
C ARG A 15 13.95 -2.43 -8.11
N GLN A 16 13.94 -2.41 -9.44
CA GLN A 16 15.11 -2.77 -10.25
C GLN A 16 16.16 -1.65 -10.24
N ARG A 17 17.38 -1.95 -9.77
CA ARG A 17 18.53 -1.04 -9.75
C ARG A 17 18.99 -0.67 -11.17
N ARG A 18 19.02 0.63 -11.50
CA ARG A 18 19.68 1.16 -12.71
C ARG A 18 21.07 1.70 -12.38
N SER A 19 22.09 1.22 -13.09
CA SER A 19 23.46 1.72 -12.99
C SER A 19 23.69 2.94 -13.91
N TYR A 20 24.34 3.98 -13.39
CA TYR A 20 24.77 5.14 -14.17
C TYR A 20 26.29 5.33 -14.08
N ARG A 21 26.91 5.81 -15.18
CA ARG A 21 28.35 6.10 -15.28
C ARG A 21 28.60 7.62 -15.16
N PRO A 22 29.68 8.05 -14.47
CA PRO A 22 29.89 9.46 -14.14
C PRO A 22 30.49 10.27 -15.30
N ARG A 23 30.07 11.54 -15.44
CA ARG A 23 30.87 12.58 -16.13
C ARG A 23 30.60 14.00 -15.60
N ALA A 24 31.61 14.85 -15.83
CA ALA A 24 32.05 16.01 -15.06
C ALA A 24 31.12 17.24 -14.94
N SER A 25 31.43 18.09 -13.94
CA SER A 25 30.60 19.16 -13.39
C SER A 25 30.31 20.34 -14.34
N PRO A 26 29.07 20.90 -14.35
CA PRO A 26 28.72 22.14 -15.05
C PRO A 26 28.95 23.40 -14.18
N ALA A 27 30.00 23.43 -13.36
CA ALA A 27 30.34 24.58 -12.53
C ALA A 27 30.99 25.72 -13.36
N SER A 28 30.25 26.39 -14.24
CA SER A 28 30.75 27.63 -14.87
C SER A 28 29.73 28.66 -15.39
N ARG A 29 28.40 28.44 -15.34
CA ARG A 29 27.45 29.38 -16.00
C ARG A 29 26.63 30.33 -15.10
N ARG A 30 26.72 30.27 -13.77
CA ARG A 30 25.98 31.18 -12.86
C ARG A 30 26.80 32.36 -12.32
N ARG A 31 27.96 32.69 -12.92
CA ARG A 31 28.89 33.65 -12.32
C ARG A 31 28.55 35.14 -12.45
N ASN A 32 27.62 35.58 -13.30
CA ASN A 32 27.40 37.02 -13.52
C ASN A 32 25.92 37.42 -13.73
N ARG A 33 25.12 37.49 -12.66
CA ARG A 33 23.95 38.38 -12.64
C ARG A 33 23.94 39.16 -11.32
N ALA A 34 24.23 40.46 -11.39
CA ALA A 34 24.00 41.37 -10.29
C ALA A 34 22.48 41.40 -9.97
N PRO A 35 22.09 41.54 -8.69
CA PRO A 35 20.69 41.63 -8.30
C PRO A 35 20.05 42.84 -9.00
N THR A 36 19.00 42.59 -9.78
CA THR A 36 18.21 43.65 -10.40
C THR A 36 17.41 44.34 -9.30
N PRO A 37 17.54 45.67 -9.11
CA PRO A 37 16.76 46.40 -8.11
C PRO A 37 15.27 46.32 -8.47
N LEU A 38 14.45 45.97 -7.48
CA LEU A 38 13.00 45.85 -7.63
C LEU A 38 12.38 47.23 -7.91
N THR A 39 11.39 47.27 -8.80
CA THR A 39 10.57 48.47 -8.99
C THR A 39 9.77 48.78 -7.70
N PRO A 40 9.31 50.03 -7.49
CA PRO A 40 8.51 50.38 -6.32
C PRO A 40 7.23 49.53 -6.15
N GLY A 41 6.59 49.15 -7.27
CA GLY A 41 5.43 48.26 -7.27
C GLY A 41 5.77 46.83 -6.84
N GLU A 42 6.88 46.27 -7.33
CA GLU A 42 7.38 44.95 -6.92
C GLU A 42 7.87 44.96 -5.46
N SER A 43 8.45 46.07 -4.99
CA SER A 43 8.85 46.26 -3.59
C SER A 43 7.63 46.29 -2.66
N HIS A 44 6.56 46.99 -3.04
CA HIS A 44 5.33 47.03 -2.25
C HIS A 44 4.59 45.69 -2.24
N GLN A 45 4.50 45.00 -3.39
CA GLN A 45 3.97 43.63 -3.45
C GLN A 45 4.78 42.67 -2.58
N ARG A 46 6.11 42.76 -2.61
CA ARG A 46 6.99 41.93 -1.77
C ARG A 46 6.77 42.19 -0.28
N LYS A 47 6.69 43.45 0.15
CA LYS A 47 6.33 43.81 1.54
C LYS A 47 4.98 43.24 1.96
N THR A 48 3.97 43.31 1.09
CA THR A 48 2.62 42.78 1.37
C THR A 48 2.65 41.24 1.48
N ILE A 49 3.46 40.57 0.66
CA ILE A 49 3.67 39.11 0.73
C ILE A 49 4.38 38.74 2.04
N ASP A 50 5.42 39.50 2.42
CA ASP A 50 6.19 39.27 3.64
C ASP A 50 5.33 39.48 4.91
N GLU A 51 4.46 40.50 4.92
CA GLU A 51 3.49 40.74 6.00
C GLU A 51 2.46 39.60 6.11
N ARG A 52 1.92 39.14 4.97
CA ARG A 52 1.00 37.98 4.95
C ARG A 52 1.69 36.71 5.44
N ARG A 53 2.97 36.49 5.09
CA ARG A 53 3.76 35.35 5.57
C ARG A 53 3.94 35.39 7.08
N LYS A 54 4.30 36.56 7.63
CA LYS A 54 4.43 36.76 9.09
C LYS A 54 3.12 36.46 9.82
N ASN A 55 2.00 36.97 9.31
CA ASN A 55 0.68 36.73 9.90
C ASN A 55 0.27 35.25 9.84
N ALA A 56 0.56 34.55 8.73
CA ALA A 56 0.29 33.13 8.60
C ALA A 56 1.16 32.28 9.54
N CYS A 57 2.44 32.63 9.70
CA CYS A 57 3.35 31.96 10.63
C CYS A 57 2.86 32.12 12.08
N TYR A 58 2.53 33.34 12.49
CA TYR A 58 1.97 33.61 13.81
C TYR A 58 0.65 32.86 14.05
N ALA A 59 -0.28 32.85 13.09
CA ALA A 59 -1.54 32.14 13.22
C ALA A 59 -1.35 30.63 13.43
N ASN A 60 -0.39 30.02 12.72
CA ASN A 60 -0.04 28.60 12.92
C ASN A 60 0.56 28.33 14.29
N LEU A 61 1.49 29.18 14.75
CA LEU A 61 2.09 29.03 16.08
C LEU A 61 1.07 29.23 17.19
N ASN A 62 0.15 30.20 17.04
CA ASN A 62 -0.93 30.42 17.99
C ASN A 62 -1.89 29.23 18.07
N LEU A 63 -2.19 28.59 16.94
CA LEU A 63 -2.98 27.36 16.92
C LEU A 63 -2.26 26.23 17.69
N LEU A 64 -0.98 25.99 17.38
CA LEU A 64 -0.17 24.97 18.05
C LEU A 64 -0.07 25.22 19.56
N TYR A 65 0.13 26.48 19.96
CA TYR A 65 0.18 26.88 21.37
C TYR A 65 -1.16 26.65 22.07
N SER A 66 -2.27 27.05 21.45
CA SER A 66 -3.63 26.86 22.01
C SER A 66 -4.01 25.39 22.19
N GLN A 67 -3.40 24.50 21.40
CA GLN A 67 -3.59 23.05 21.47
C GLN A 67 -2.59 22.36 22.40
N GLY A 68 -1.65 23.10 22.97
CA GLY A 68 -0.61 22.56 23.86
C GLY A 68 0.51 21.79 23.15
N TYR A 69 0.62 21.88 21.82
CA TYR A 69 1.69 21.20 21.07
C TYR A 69 3.04 21.91 21.18
N ILE A 70 3.03 23.21 21.41
CA ILE A 70 4.24 23.99 21.71
C ILE A 70 4.07 24.69 23.05
N SER A 71 5.17 24.78 23.79
CA SER A 71 5.26 25.40 25.11
C SER A 71 5.64 26.87 25.04
N CYS A 72 6.37 27.27 24.00
CA CYS A 72 6.78 28.66 23.78
C CYS A 72 5.62 29.56 23.33
N ARG A 73 5.71 30.86 23.63
CA ARG A 73 4.71 31.81 23.17
C ARG A 73 4.82 32.00 21.65
N PRO A 74 3.70 32.23 20.94
CA PRO A 74 3.73 32.45 19.48
C PRO A 74 4.66 33.60 19.07
N GLU A 75 4.75 34.66 19.88
CA GLU A 75 5.65 35.79 19.65
C GLU A 75 7.12 35.36 19.68
N ASP A 76 7.51 34.60 20.71
CA ASP A 76 8.87 34.07 20.87
C ASP A 76 9.23 33.12 19.73
N GLY A 77 8.27 32.30 19.27
CA GLY A 77 8.43 31.44 18.10
C GLY A 77 8.66 32.22 16.79
N VAL A 78 7.93 33.32 16.57
CA VAL A 78 8.16 34.19 15.40
C VAL A 78 9.52 34.88 15.49
N GLU A 79 9.90 35.39 16.66
CA GLU A 79 11.21 36.01 16.87
C GLU A 79 12.36 35.02 16.67
N PHE A 80 12.21 33.80 17.17
CA PHE A 80 13.12 32.69 16.91
C PHE A 80 13.27 32.44 15.42
N LEU A 81 12.18 32.27 14.67
CA LEU A 81 12.24 31.96 13.23
C LEU A 81 12.88 33.09 12.42
N ASN A 82 12.64 34.34 12.79
CA ASN A 82 13.30 35.49 12.17
C ASN A 82 14.81 35.47 12.45
N ALA A 83 15.22 35.30 13.71
CA ALA A 83 16.63 35.25 14.08
C ALA A 83 17.34 34.03 13.49
N PHE A 84 16.66 32.88 13.39
CA PHE A 84 17.15 31.68 12.72
C PHE A 84 17.32 31.91 11.22
N SER A 85 16.41 32.64 10.58
CA SER A 85 16.53 33.02 9.16
C SER A 85 17.76 33.90 8.90
N GLU A 86 18.06 34.85 9.78
CA GLU A 86 19.28 35.65 9.71
C GLU A 86 20.52 34.76 9.81
N LEU A 87 20.56 33.85 10.79
CA LEU A 87 21.65 32.90 10.98
C LEU A 87 21.81 31.96 9.76
N ALA A 88 20.69 31.51 9.20
CA ALA A 88 20.62 30.68 7.99
C ALA A 88 21.21 31.35 6.75
N ASN A 89 21.10 32.68 6.66
CA ASN A 89 21.57 33.48 5.53
C ASN A 89 23.09 33.72 5.56
N VAL A 90 23.71 33.73 6.75
CA VAL A 90 25.18 33.87 6.90
C VAL A 90 25.93 32.80 6.11
N ASN A 91 25.44 31.56 6.14
CA ASN A 91 25.98 30.43 5.38
C ASN A 91 24.91 29.78 4.52
N TRP A 92 24.34 30.55 3.59
CA TRP A 92 23.22 30.08 2.75
C TRP A 92 23.52 28.77 1.98
N ARG A 93 24.78 28.51 1.64
CA ARG A 93 25.23 27.29 0.90
C ARG A 93 25.31 26.02 1.75
N LYS A 94 25.35 26.12 3.07
CA LYS A 94 25.39 24.96 3.97
C LYS A 94 23.98 24.62 4.43
N ASN A 95 23.71 23.33 4.60
CA ASN A 95 22.42 22.83 5.12
C ASN A 95 22.31 22.95 6.64
N VAL A 96 23.41 23.22 7.32
CA VAL A 96 23.51 23.34 8.78
C VAL A 96 24.07 24.72 9.12
N VAL A 97 23.45 25.40 10.07
CA VAL A 97 23.99 26.66 10.62
C VAL A 97 25.04 26.38 11.70
N ASP A 98 25.69 27.41 12.20
CA ASP A 98 26.61 27.27 13.33
C ASP A 98 25.88 26.68 14.56
N LYS A 99 26.39 25.55 15.08
CA LYS A 99 25.71 24.77 16.13
C LYS A 99 25.65 25.52 17.45
N ASP A 100 26.71 26.25 17.80
CA ASP A 100 26.79 26.97 19.06
C ASP A 100 25.90 28.22 19.03
N ALA A 101 25.89 28.94 17.90
CA ALA A 101 24.95 30.04 17.67
C ALA A 101 23.49 29.56 17.68
N PHE A 102 23.21 28.40 17.09
CA PHE A 102 21.87 27.81 17.14
C PHE A 102 21.46 27.44 18.57
N ARG A 103 22.32 26.76 19.33
CA ARG A 103 22.04 26.42 20.74
C ARG A 103 21.83 27.66 21.60
N ALA A 104 22.62 28.72 21.40
CA ALA A 104 22.42 29.99 22.10
C ALA A 104 21.06 30.63 21.75
N LEU A 105 20.64 30.51 20.50
CA LEU A 105 19.36 31.03 20.02
C LEU A 105 18.19 30.21 20.59
N VAL A 106 18.27 28.88 20.61
CA VAL A 106 17.31 27.99 21.29
C VAL A 106 17.19 28.31 22.78
N ALA A 107 18.33 28.47 23.47
CA ALA A 107 18.37 28.80 24.90
C ALA A 107 17.78 30.18 25.19
N ARG A 108 18.03 31.18 24.32
CA ARG A 108 17.49 32.54 24.47
C ARG A 108 15.96 32.57 24.48
N TYR A 109 15.33 31.76 23.64
CA TYR A 109 13.87 31.68 23.53
C TYR A 109 13.26 30.51 24.32
N GLN A 110 14.08 29.79 25.12
CA GLN A 110 13.66 28.67 25.98
C GLN A 110 12.86 27.58 25.23
N LEU A 111 13.25 27.28 24.00
CA LEU A 111 12.52 26.33 23.16
C LEU A 111 12.86 24.88 23.53
N SER A 112 11.84 24.04 23.63
CA SER A 112 12.00 22.59 23.74
C SER A 112 12.30 21.95 22.37
N PRO A 113 12.81 20.70 22.34
CA PRO A 113 12.94 19.93 21.09
C PRO A 113 11.60 19.79 20.35
N ASP A 114 10.49 19.63 21.09
CA ASP A 114 9.13 19.56 20.54
C ASP A 114 8.72 20.87 19.88
N ASP A 115 9.02 22.02 20.50
CA ASP A 115 8.75 23.35 19.93
C ASP A 115 9.40 23.47 18.55
N LEU A 116 10.69 23.13 18.45
CA LEU A 116 11.45 23.19 17.20
C LEU A 116 10.88 22.26 16.14
N THR A 117 10.48 21.06 16.54
CA THR A 117 9.88 20.07 15.65
C THR A 117 8.56 20.58 15.06
N TRP A 118 7.65 21.06 15.92
CA TRP A 118 6.36 21.60 15.50
C TRP A 118 6.48 22.91 14.70
N MET A 119 7.48 23.74 14.98
CA MET A 119 7.78 24.92 14.17
C MET A 119 8.28 24.57 12.77
N SER A 120 9.01 23.46 12.61
CA SER A 120 9.53 23.05 11.31
C SER A 120 8.44 22.58 10.34
N LEU A 121 7.36 21.98 10.84
CA LEU A 121 6.32 21.36 10.01
C LEU A 121 5.56 22.36 9.12
N PRO A 122 5.05 23.50 9.63
CA PRO A 122 4.43 24.52 8.79
C PRO A 122 5.38 25.10 7.73
N LEU A 123 6.67 25.26 8.07
CA LEU A 123 7.67 25.78 7.13
C LEU A 123 7.90 24.81 5.96
N LEU A 124 7.98 23.51 6.24
CA LEU A 124 8.11 22.47 5.21
C LEU A 124 6.86 22.35 4.33
N ARG A 125 5.68 22.65 4.89
CA ARG A 125 4.38 22.62 4.18
C ARG A 125 4.02 23.94 3.48
N ALA A 126 4.76 25.02 3.74
CA ALA A 126 4.49 26.33 3.17
C ALA A 126 4.64 26.33 1.63
N GLY A 127 3.82 27.11 0.92
CA GLY A 127 3.94 27.24 -0.54
C GLY A 127 5.17 28.04 -1.02
N SER A 128 5.89 28.68 -0.10
CA SER A 128 7.09 29.49 -0.38
C SER A 128 8.35 28.63 -0.44
N THR A 129 9.17 28.82 -1.47
CA THR A 129 10.49 28.16 -1.59
C THR A 129 11.43 28.56 -0.45
N ASP A 130 11.33 29.79 0.03
CA ASP A 130 12.22 30.31 1.08
C ASP A 130 11.88 29.69 2.44
N ASP A 131 10.60 29.55 2.74
CA ASP A 131 10.13 28.96 4.01
C ASP A 131 10.43 27.45 4.03
N LYS A 132 10.26 26.75 2.89
CA LYS A 132 10.69 25.35 2.75
C LYS A 132 12.19 25.18 2.95
N ALA A 133 13.00 26.06 2.37
CA ALA A 133 14.45 26.02 2.54
C ALA A 133 14.87 26.29 3.99
N LEU A 134 14.20 27.23 4.66
CA LEU A 134 14.40 27.53 6.07
C LEU A 134 14.01 26.35 6.96
N GLY A 135 12.84 25.74 6.71
CA GLY A 135 12.38 24.53 7.39
C GLY A 135 13.34 23.36 7.21
N LYS A 136 13.83 23.12 5.98
CA LYS A 136 14.86 22.09 5.72
C LYS A 136 16.11 22.37 6.54
N LYS A 137 16.62 23.61 6.52
CA LYS A 137 17.81 24.00 7.27
C LYS A 137 17.62 23.87 8.79
N LEU A 138 16.43 24.15 9.31
CA LEU A 138 16.09 23.93 10.72
C LEU A 138 16.22 22.45 11.09
N VAL A 139 15.57 21.56 10.35
CA VAL A 139 15.64 20.11 10.61
C VAL A 139 17.07 19.57 10.51
N TYR A 140 17.84 19.97 9.49
CA TYR A 140 19.25 19.56 9.36
C TYR A 140 20.11 20.08 10.52
N THR A 141 19.85 21.30 10.99
CA THR A 141 20.57 21.87 12.14
C THR A 141 20.21 21.13 13.43
N MET A 142 18.94 20.79 13.65
CA MET A 142 18.48 19.99 14.79
C MET A 142 19.18 18.63 14.80
N SER A 143 19.17 17.91 13.67
CA SER A 143 19.89 16.64 13.53
C SER A 143 21.38 16.81 13.83
N ALA A 144 22.03 17.84 13.30
CA ALA A 144 23.44 18.12 13.55
C ALA A 144 23.74 18.49 15.02
N CYS A 145 22.74 18.90 15.79
CA CYS A 145 22.82 19.16 17.23
C CYS A 145 22.53 17.93 18.10
N GLY A 146 22.21 16.78 17.49
CA GLY A 146 21.97 15.51 18.18
C GLY A 146 20.49 15.15 18.36
N ASP A 147 19.56 15.83 17.66
CA ASP A 147 18.13 15.52 17.76
C ASP A 147 17.80 14.20 17.03
N PRO A 148 17.29 13.16 17.74
CA PRO A 148 17.00 11.85 17.17
C PRO A 148 15.86 11.90 16.13
N GLY A 149 14.77 12.61 16.45
CA GLY A 149 13.59 12.74 15.59
C GLY A 149 13.91 13.41 14.25
N ALA A 150 14.68 14.49 14.26
CA ALA A 150 15.14 15.17 13.05
C ALA A 150 16.07 14.27 12.22
N THR A 151 16.96 13.51 12.87
CA THR A 151 17.86 12.57 12.20
C THR A 151 17.08 11.48 11.47
N MET A 152 16.13 10.83 12.16
CA MET A 152 15.25 9.82 11.57
C MET A 152 14.37 10.41 10.47
N ARG A 153 13.83 11.61 10.64
CA ARG A 153 13.01 12.30 9.62
C ARG A 153 13.79 12.55 8.32
N ILE A 154 15.02 13.07 8.41
CA ILE A 154 15.87 13.31 7.24
C ILE A 154 16.11 12.00 6.49
N LEU A 155 16.49 10.95 7.21
CA LEU A 155 16.87 9.69 6.59
C LEU A 155 15.67 8.91 6.08
N ASN A 156 14.52 8.96 6.77
CA ASN A 156 13.27 8.42 6.26
C ASN A 156 12.89 9.11 4.94
N GLN A 157 12.89 10.45 4.92
CA GLN A 157 12.59 11.21 3.70
C GLN A 157 13.54 10.85 2.55
N VAL A 158 14.84 10.70 2.85
CA VAL A 158 15.82 10.26 1.85
C VAL A 158 15.49 8.86 1.34
N LEU A 159 15.17 7.91 2.22
CA LEU A 159 14.89 6.51 1.88
C LEU A 159 13.55 6.32 1.14
N SER A 160 12.51 7.06 1.51
CA SER A 160 11.21 7.07 0.83
C SER A 160 11.31 7.64 -0.58
N SER A 161 12.36 8.41 -0.89
CA SER A 161 12.54 8.95 -2.23
C SER A 161 12.64 7.83 -3.28
N PRO A 162 11.98 7.96 -4.44
CA PRO A 162 12.14 7.04 -5.57
C PRO A 162 13.57 6.95 -6.11
N ARG A 163 14.47 7.78 -5.59
CA ARG A 163 15.85 7.94 -6.03
C ARG A 163 16.88 7.62 -4.95
N THR A 164 16.46 6.98 -3.86
CA THR A 164 17.36 6.35 -2.91
C THR A 164 18.34 5.44 -3.65
N GLY A 165 19.62 5.61 -3.34
CA GLY A 165 20.69 4.81 -3.91
C GLY A 165 22.01 5.10 -3.21
N PRO A 166 23.05 4.27 -3.44
CA PRO A 166 24.29 4.35 -2.69
C PRO A 166 24.98 5.71 -2.74
N GLU A 167 24.82 6.47 -3.82
CA GLU A 167 25.45 7.80 -3.98
C GLU A 167 24.81 8.86 -3.08
N MET A 168 23.47 8.92 -3.04
CA MET A 168 22.74 9.84 -2.17
C MET A 168 23.01 9.52 -0.69
N LEU A 169 23.03 8.23 -0.35
CA LEU A 169 23.30 7.74 1.00
C LEU A 169 24.76 7.98 1.47
N ARG A 170 25.67 8.25 0.53
CA ARG A 170 27.07 8.62 0.78
C ARG A 170 27.31 10.12 0.57
N SER A 171 26.27 10.91 0.32
CA SER A 171 26.42 12.33 0.05
C SER A 171 26.89 13.08 1.30
N SER A 172 27.69 14.12 1.09
CA SER A 172 28.12 15.02 2.17
C SER A 172 26.95 15.83 2.76
N GLU A 173 25.78 15.82 2.12
CA GLU A 173 24.58 16.49 2.61
C GLU A 173 24.01 15.79 3.84
N ILE A 174 24.03 14.46 3.87
CA ILE A 174 23.43 13.67 4.95
C ILE A 174 24.46 12.89 5.78
N VAL A 175 25.76 13.09 5.53
CA VAL A 175 26.83 12.31 6.19
C VAL A 175 26.78 12.42 7.72
N ASP A 176 26.48 13.61 8.24
CA ASP A 176 26.35 13.84 9.69
C ASP A 176 25.13 13.09 10.24
N ALA A 177 23.97 13.20 9.59
CA ALA A 177 22.76 12.46 9.97
C ALA A 177 22.95 10.94 9.89
N ARG A 178 23.67 10.44 8.88
CA ARG A 178 24.07 9.03 8.75
C ARG A 178 24.96 8.58 9.92
N GLY A 179 25.87 9.44 10.37
CA GLY A 179 26.71 9.20 11.54
C GLY A 179 25.87 9.02 12.80
N HIS A 180 24.97 9.97 13.09
CA HIS A 180 24.08 9.90 14.24
C HIS A 180 23.13 8.70 14.19
N LEU A 181 22.53 8.40 13.03
CA LEU A 181 21.66 7.22 12.91
C LEU A 181 22.40 5.93 13.24
N ARG A 182 23.64 5.78 12.77
CA ARG A 182 24.45 4.60 13.08
C ARG A 182 24.75 4.49 14.58
N GLU A 183 24.99 5.61 15.25
CA GLU A 183 25.17 5.64 16.71
C GLU A 183 23.89 5.21 17.43
N MET A 184 22.74 5.79 17.06
CA MET A 184 21.42 5.44 17.60
C MET A 184 21.08 3.96 17.39
N ALA A 185 21.30 3.44 16.18
CA ALA A 185 21.05 2.03 15.86
C ALA A 185 21.99 1.08 16.62
N ARG A 186 23.22 1.53 16.95
CA ARG A 186 24.17 0.76 17.76
C ARG A 186 23.77 0.72 19.22
N GLU A 187 23.28 1.83 19.77
CA GLU A 187 22.76 1.93 21.14
C GLU A 187 21.54 1.04 21.33
N GLY A 188 20.68 0.94 20.31
CA GLY A 188 19.56 0.00 20.27
C GLY A 188 18.35 0.41 21.13
N GLU A 189 18.33 1.64 21.64
CA GLU A 189 17.22 2.18 22.43
C GLU A 189 15.96 2.44 21.59
N ASP A 190 16.14 2.86 20.32
CA ASP A 190 15.03 3.09 19.38
C ASP A 190 15.07 2.09 18.23
N TYR A 191 14.08 1.18 18.18
CA TYR A 191 13.98 0.18 17.11
C TYR A 191 13.82 0.81 15.72
N ARG A 192 13.24 2.01 15.63
CA ARG A 192 13.05 2.74 14.37
C ARG A 192 14.39 3.15 13.78
N ALA A 193 15.36 3.49 14.63
CA ALA A 193 16.72 3.78 14.20
C ALA A 193 17.40 2.55 13.60
N MET A 194 17.22 1.38 14.23
CA MET A 194 17.71 0.10 13.70
C MET A 194 17.06 -0.25 12.35
N VAL A 195 15.74 -0.06 12.23
CA VAL A 195 15.02 -0.23 10.96
C VAL A 195 15.58 0.65 9.86
N LEU A 196 15.74 1.94 10.13
CA LEU A 196 16.28 2.90 9.18
C LEU A 196 17.73 2.61 8.78
N GLU A 197 18.59 2.22 9.73
CA GLU A 197 19.97 1.85 9.41
C GLU A 197 20.02 0.57 8.59
N GLY A 198 19.12 -0.39 8.88
CA GLY A 198 18.97 -1.60 8.07
C GLY A 198 18.53 -1.28 6.63
N LYS A 199 17.57 -0.36 6.45
CA LYS A 199 17.17 0.13 5.12
C LYS A 199 18.31 0.76 4.36
N VAL A 200 19.14 1.57 5.03
CA VAL A 200 20.33 2.13 4.39
C VAL A 200 21.35 1.04 4.05
N SER A 201 21.55 0.07 4.94
CA SER A 201 22.48 -1.05 4.69
C SER A 201 22.04 -1.87 3.46
N TYR A 202 20.75 -2.19 3.36
CA TYR A 202 20.15 -2.84 2.20
C TYR A 202 20.34 -2.03 0.91
N GLU A 203 20.05 -0.73 0.93
CA GLU A 203 20.24 0.16 -0.23
C GLU A 203 21.73 0.28 -0.63
N LEU A 204 22.65 0.19 0.32
CA LEU A 204 24.09 0.13 0.06
C LEU A 204 24.57 -1.24 -0.46
N GLY A 205 23.71 -2.26 -0.43
CA GLY A 205 23.99 -3.63 -0.88
C GLY A 205 24.63 -4.52 0.19
N ASP A 206 24.51 -4.13 1.46
CA ASP A 206 24.93 -4.94 2.60
C ASP A 206 23.70 -5.60 3.25
N ASP A 207 23.20 -6.62 2.57
CA ASP A 207 22.01 -7.36 2.98
C ASP A 207 22.18 -8.07 4.35
N GLU A 208 23.41 -8.50 4.69
CA GLU A 208 23.65 -9.19 5.98
C GLU A 208 23.53 -8.23 7.16
N SER A 209 24.13 -7.03 7.05
CA SER A 209 23.96 -5.99 8.06
C SER A 209 22.50 -5.53 8.17
N ALA A 210 21.78 -5.47 7.05
CA ALA A 210 20.35 -5.15 7.07
C ALA A 210 19.53 -6.19 7.85
N ILE A 211 19.76 -7.49 7.58
CA ILE A 211 19.09 -8.59 8.27
C ILE A 211 19.41 -8.59 9.77
N ASP A 212 20.68 -8.39 10.16
CA ASP A 212 21.06 -8.31 11.58
C ASP A 212 20.31 -7.19 12.31
N LEU A 213 20.34 -5.97 11.74
CA LEU A 213 19.69 -4.81 12.32
C LEU A 213 18.18 -4.99 12.45
N TRP A 214 17.52 -5.48 11.40
CA TRP A 214 16.08 -5.71 11.44
C TRP A 214 15.70 -6.85 12.38
N THR A 215 16.49 -7.92 12.45
CA THR A 215 16.25 -9.03 13.39
C THR A 215 16.33 -8.54 14.83
N ARG A 216 17.35 -7.73 15.16
CA ARG A 216 17.49 -7.11 16.48
C ARG A 216 16.38 -6.11 16.81
N ALA A 217 15.77 -5.51 15.79
CA ALA A 217 14.65 -4.59 15.96
C ALA A 217 13.31 -5.28 16.22
N ILE A 218 13.18 -6.60 16.03
CA ILE A 218 11.89 -7.31 16.15
C ILE A 218 11.31 -7.23 17.55
N GLU A 219 12.08 -7.63 18.57
CA GLU A 219 11.63 -7.66 19.96
C GLU A 219 11.16 -6.28 20.46
N PRO A 220 11.96 -5.20 20.36
CA PRO A 220 11.51 -3.88 20.81
C PRO A 220 10.35 -3.32 19.97
N ALA A 221 10.25 -3.68 18.67
CA ALA A 221 9.11 -3.29 17.85
C ALA A 221 7.81 -3.99 18.28
N VAL A 222 7.87 -5.25 18.69
CA VAL A 222 6.72 -6.00 19.22
C VAL A 222 6.28 -5.41 20.56
N GLU A 223 7.22 -5.09 21.46
CA GLU A 223 6.91 -4.43 22.73
C GLU A 223 6.22 -3.08 22.53
N ALA A 224 6.71 -2.28 21.57
CA ALA A 224 6.11 -1.01 21.20
C ALA A 224 4.68 -1.19 20.62
N ALA A 225 4.48 -2.16 19.71
CA ALA A 225 3.17 -2.45 19.13
C ALA A 225 2.15 -2.87 20.19
N GLN A 226 2.54 -3.74 21.12
CA GLN A 226 1.67 -4.19 22.22
C GLN A 226 1.32 -3.06 23.19
N SER A 227 2.30 -2.20 23.48
CA SER A 227 2.09 -1.01 24.34
C SER A 227 1.08 -0.05 23.71
N GLU A 228 1.15 0.15 22.38
CA GLU A 228 0.22 1.00 21.64
C GLU A 228 -1.21 0.43 21.63
N VAL A 229 -1.36 -0.89 21.49
CA VAL A 229 -2.67 -1.56 21.62
C VAL A 229 -3.26 -1.34 23.00
N GLN A 230 -2.48 -1.57 24.06
CA GLN A 230 -2.92 -1.36 25.44
C GLN A 230 -3.34 0.09 25.69
N ARG A 231 -2.59 1.06 25.14
CA ARG A 231 -2.92 2.49 25.23
C ARG A 231 -4.26 2.81 24.56
N LYS A 232 -4.51 2.28 23.35
CA LYS A 232 -5.79 2.44 22.63
C LYS A 232 -6.96 1.81 23.39
N GLU A 233 -6.74 0.66 24.03
CA GLU A 233 -7.76 0.02 24.87
C GLU A 233 -8.09 0.84 26.11
N GLN A 234 -7.08 1.40 26.79
CA GLN A 234 -7.27 2.29 27.94
C GLN A 234 -8.03 3.56 27.57
N GLN A 235 -7.73 4.15 26.40
CA GLN A 235 -8.48 5.28 25.84
C GLN A 235 -9.94 4.93 25.59
N ARG A 236 -10.21 3.78 24.98
CA ARG A 236 -11.58 3.29 24.75
C ARG A 236 -12.33 3.02 26.05
N ALA A 237 -11.63 2.60 27.09
CA ALA A 237 -12.17 2.41 28.43
C ALA A 237 -12.42 3.72 29.21
N GLY A 238 -12.15 4.90 28.61
CA GLY A 238 -12.35 6.19 29.26
C GLY A 238 -11.30 6.54 30.32
N THR A 239 -10.19 5.81 30.35
CA THR A 239 -9.05 6.08 31.24
C THR A 239 -8.13 7.10 30.56
N GLU A 240 -7.65 8.11 31.29
CA GLU A 240 -6.70 9.08 30.75
C GLU A 240 -5.38 8.33 30.42
N PRO A 241 -5.01 8.20 29.15
CA PRO A 241 -3.79 7.50 28.77
C PRO A 241 -2.57 8.33 29.22
N PRO A 242 -1.42 7.69 29.46
CA PRO A 242 -0.16 8.44 29.54
C PRO A 242 0.03 9.28 28.28
N ALA A 243 0.60 10.48 28.43
CA ALA A 243 0.84 11.40 27.34
C ALA A 243 1.61 10.69 26.22
N ALA A 244 1.06 10.69 25.00
CA ALA A 244 1.71 10.07 23.84
C ALA A 244 3.05 10.76 23.57
N HIS A 245 4.13 10.01 23.39
CA HIS A 245 5.38 10.58 22.88
C HIS A 245 5.12 11.11 21.47
N HIS A 246 5.22 12.43 21.29
CA HIS A 246 4.87 13.12 20.04
C HIS A 246 5.69 12.67 18.83
N GLU A 247 6.84 12.01 19.07
CA GLU A 247 7.66 11.34 18.05
C GLU A 247 6.90 10.25 17.26
N GLU A 248 5.92 9.57 17.87
CA GLU A 248 5.14 8.50 17.21
C GLU A 248 4.28 9.04 16.06
N VAL A 249 3.73 10.25 16.20
CA VAL A 249 2.85 10.86 15.18
C VAL A 249 3.65 11.31 13.94
N ILE A 250 4.93 11.64 14.13
CA ILE A 250 5.79 12.20 13.07
C ILE A 250 6.52 11.10 12.29
N LEU A 251 6.68 9.92 12.88
CA LEU A 251 7.39 8.77 12.31
C LEU A 251 6.48 7.57 12.00
N ALA A 252 5.16 7.76 12.01
CA ALA A 252 4.16 6.74 11.65
C ALA A 252 4.35 6.14 10.25
N ASP A 253 5.15 6.78 9.40
CA ASP A 253 5.48 6.35 8.03
C ASP A 253 6.66 5.36 7.95
N LEU A 254 7.22 4.91 9.08
CA LEU A 254 8.30 3.91 9.09
C LEU A 254 7.74 2.50 9.04
N ASP A 255 8.05 1.77 7.96
CA ASP A 255 7.71 0.34 7.87
C ASP A 255 8.30 -0.45 9.04
N SER A 256 7.53 -1.39 9.56
CA SER A 256 7.93 -2.26 10.66
C SER A 256 9.04 -3.25 10.25
N PRO A 257 9.94 -3.67 11.16
CA PRO A 257 11.08 -4.54 10.83
C PRO A 257 10.66 -5.87 10.21
N TRP A 258 9.50 -6.42 10.59
CA TRP A 258 8.98 -7.67 10.04
C TRP A 258 8.61 -7.55 8.55
N ILE A 259 8.11 -6.40 8.09
CA ILE A 259 7.78 -6.17 6.67
C ILE A 259 9.05 -6.26 5.82
N GLU A 260 10.12 -5.60 6.28
CA GLU A 260 11.41 -5.57 5.59
C GLU A 260 12.10 -6.94 5.59
N LEU A 261 12.08 -7.64 6.74
CA LEU A 261 12.62 -9.00 6.85
C LEU A 261 11.87 -9.99 5.96
N THR A 262 10.54 -9.93 5.91
CA THR A 262 9.76 -10.78 5.00
C THR A 262 10.15 -10.53 3.55
N ALA A 263 10.26 -9.26 3.14
CA ALA A 263 10.62 -8.90 1.77
C ALA A 263 12.02 -9.38 1.39
N ILE A 264 13.04 -9.11 2.21
CA ILE A 264 14.43 -9.47 1.88
C ILE A 264 14.67 -10.97 1.86
N HIS A 265 14.10 -11.72 2.81
CA HIS A 265 14.21 -13.17 2.83
C HIS A 265 13.46 -13.81 1.66
N TYR A 266 12.31 -13.25 1.27
CA TYR A 266 11.59 -13.72 0.08
C TYR A 266 12.33 -13.42 -1.23
N GLU A 267 13.00 -12.26 -1.31
CA GLU A 267 13.88 -11.92 -2.45
C GLU A 267 15.05 -12.92 -2.55
N ARG A 268 15.68 -13.24 -1.41
CA ARG A 268 16.76 -14.24 -1.34
C ARG A 268 16.27 -15.64 -1.69
N TYR A 269 15.11 -16.06 -1.18
CA TYR A 269 14.43 -17.29 -1.58
C TYR A 269 14.31 -17.38 -3.11
N SER A 270 13.73 -16.35 -3.73
CA SER A 270 13.55 -16.28 -5.18
C SER A 270 14.88 -16.41 -5.94
N LYS A 271 15.94 -15.72 -5.46
CA LYS A 271 17.28 -15.78 -6.05
C LYS A 271 17.91 -17.17 -5.93
N PHE A 272 17.81 -17.82 -4.78
CA PHE A 272 18.37 -19.16 -4.58
C PHE A 272 17.59 -20.24 -5.34
N TRP A 273 16.26 -20.10 -5.41
CA TRP A 273 15.39 -20.95 -6.20
C TRP A 273 15.77 -20.91 -7.69
N ALA A 274 15.92 -19.71 -8.26
CA ALA A 274 16.36 -19.52 -9.65
C ALA A 274 17.76 -20.10 -9.93
N LYS A 275 18.64 -20.19 -8.92
CA LYS A 275 19.97 -20.80 -9.00
C LYS A 275 19.97 -22.30 -8.71
N ASN A 276 18.80 -22.92 -8.54
CA ASN A 276 18.62 -24.33 -8.19
C ASN A 276 19.29 -24.74 -6.86
N SER A 277 19.43 -23.80 -5.92
CA SER A 277 19.95 -24.06 -4.57
C SER A 277 18.78 -24.29 -3.60
N ILE A 278 18.16 -25.47 -3.71
CA ILE A 278 16.87 -25.78 -3.07
C ILE A 278 16.93 -25.63 -1.54
N ALA A 279 17.94 -26.21 -0.88
CA ALA A 279 18.04 -26.16 0.58
C ALA A 279 18.20 -24.72 1.12
N ALA A 280 19.00 -23.89 0.44
CA ALA A 280 19.17 -22.48 0.80
C ALA A 280 17.90 -21.68 0.55
N ALA A 281 17.21 -21.95 -0.56
CA ALA A 281 15.93 -21.32 -0.87
C ALA A 281 14.90 -21.62 0.22
N LEU A 282 14.71 -22.90 0.58
CA LEU A 282 13.76 -23.30 1.63
C LEU A 282 14.11 -22.69 3.00
N ALA A 283 15.39 -22.59 3.34
CA ALA A 283 15.80 -21.94 4.59
C ALA A 283 15.44 -20.45 4.61
N GLU A 284 15.61 -19.73 3.50
CA GLU A 284 15.20 -18.31 3.40
C GLU A 284 13.67 -18.16 3.38
N LEU A 285 12.95 -19.10 2.77
CA LEU A 285 11.48 -19.12 2.79
C LEU A 285 10.93 -19.26 4.22
N GLU A 286 11.51 -20.14 5.04
CA GLU A 286 11.10 -20.31 6.43
C GLU A 286 11.39 -19.05 7.28
N LYS A 287 12.50 -18.36 7.04
CA LYS A 287 12.78 -17.06 7.69
C LYS A 287 11.77 -15.99 7.27
N ALA A 288 11.41 -15.94 5.97
CA ALA A 288 10.40 -15.00 5.46
C ALA A 288 9.03 -15.24 6.11
N LYS A 289 8.62 -16.52 6.24
CA LYS A 289 7.37 -16.92 6.90
C LYS A 289 7.38 -16.57 8.39
N TRP A 290 8.49 -16.80 9.10
CA TRP A 290 8.62 -16.44 10.51
C TRP A 290 8.42 -14.93 10.70
N ALA A 291 9.16 -14.10 9.97
CA ALA A 291 9.04 -12.64 10.07
C ALA A 291 7.61 -12.17 9.75
N CYS A 292 6.99 -12.73 8.71
CA CYS A 292 5.64 -12.38 8.32
C CYS A 292 4.62 -12.80 9.40
N GLY A 293 4.84 -13.96 10.02
CA GLY A 293 4.04 -14.46 11.15
C GLY A 293 4.12 -13.55 12.37
N VAL A 294 5.28 -12.97 12.67
CA VAL A 294 5.42 -11.96 13.74
C VAL A 294 4.55 -10.74 13.44
N GLY A 295 4.61 -10.19 12.23
CA GLY A 295 3.78 -9.05 11.82
C GLY A 295 2.29 -9.36 11.86
N CYS A 296 1.87 -10.53 11.37
CA CYS A 296 0.48 -10.98 11.48
C CYS A 296 0.02 -11.12 12.94
N ALA A 297 0.90 -11.52 13.86
CA ALA A 297 0.57 -11.58 15.29
C ALA A 297 0.39 -10.19 15.93
N GLN A 298 0.88 -9.12 15.29
CA GLN A 298 0.64 -7.73 15.69
C GLN A 298 -0.51 -7.09 14.89
N ASP A 299 -1.32 -7.88 14.17
CA ASP A 299 -2.39 -7.41 13.27
C ASP A 299 -1.92 -6.40 12.19
N ASP A 300 -0.66 -6.51 11.73
CA ASP A 300 -0.10 -5.64 10.69
C ASP A 300 -0.76 -5.90 9.31
N PRO A 301 -1.42 -4.90 8.69
CA PRO A 301 -2.17 -5.09 7.45
C PRO A 301 -1.29 -5.54 6.27
N THR A 302 -0.06 -5.03 6.19
CA THR A 302 0.89 -5.34 5.12
C THR A 302 1.42 -6.77 5.29
N SER A 303 1.72 -7.20 6.51
CA SER A 303 2.08 -8.59 6.79
C SER A 303 0.96 -9.56 6.46
N HIS A 304 -0.29 -9.24 6.81
CA HIS A 304 -1.43 -10.05 6.39
C HIS A 304 -1.54 -10.14 4.85
N TYR A 305 -1.37 -9.04 4.13
CA TYR A 305 -1.36 -9.07 2.67
C TYR A 305 -0.19 -9.90 2.11
N GLN A 306 1.02 -9.74 2.65
CA GLN A 306 2.19 -10.53 2.26
C GLN A 306 2.00 -12.02 2.56
N ALA A 307 1.35 -12.37 3.68
CA ALA A 307 1.05 -13.75 4.02
C ALA A 307 0.15 -14.42 2.97
N ALA A 308 -0.85 -13.69 2.48
CA ALA A 308 -1.76 -14.15 1.44
C ALA A 308 -1.09 -14.21 0.05
N GLU A 309 -0.26 -13.23 -0.30
CA GLU A 309 0.27 -13.11 -1.65
C GLU A 309 1.61 -13.81 -1.90
N LEU A 310 2.50 -13.85 -0.92
CA LEU A 310 3.85 -14.42 -1.08
C LEU A 310 3.88 -15.93 -0.78
N PHE A 311 3.02 -16.40 0.11
CA PHE A 311 2.99 -17.80 0.58
C PHE A 311 1.72 -18.52 0.13
N LYS A 312 1.40 -18.37 -1.17
CA LYS A 312 0.28 -19.05 -1.81
C LYS A 312 0.48 -20.56 -1.81
N ASP A 313 -0.61 -21.26 -1.53
CA ASP A 313 -0.69 -22.71 -1.69
C ASP A 313 -1.07 -23.01 -3.14
N TYR A 314 -0.47 -24.05 -3.72
CA TYR A 314 -0.73 -24.45 -5.11
C TYR A 314 -1.17 -25.92 -5.14
N ASN A 315 -2.14 -26.22 -5.99
CA ASN A 315 -2.62 -27.59 -6.22
C ASN A 315 -1.59 -28.41 -7.04
N ALA A 316 -1.95 -29.66 -7.35
CA ALA A 316 -1.07 -30.58 -8.09
C ALA A 316 -0.80 -30.09 -9.53
N GLU A 317 -1.74 -29.34 -10.10
CA GLU A 317 -1.71 -28.74 -11.43
C GLU A 317 -0.86 -27.45 -11.47
N GLY A 318 -0.47 -26.93 -10.30
CA GLY A 318 0.30 -25.70 -10.17
C GLY A 318 -0.56 -24.42 -10.24
N GLU A 319 -1.87 -24.55 -10.13
CA GLU A 319 -2.79 -23.43 -10.00
C GLU A 319 -2.89 -23.00 -8.54
N PHE A 320 -3.20 -21.72 -8.31
CA PHE A 320 -3.33 -21.16 -6.98
C PHE A 320 -4.58 -21.68 -6.28
N SER A 321 -4.39 -22.33 -5.14
CA SER A 321 -5.45 -22.86 -4.29
C SER A 321 -5.93 -21.81 -3.30
N HIS A 322 -7.21 -21.42 -3.38
CA HIS A 322 -7.81 -20.52 -2.40
C HIS A 322 -8.13 -21.30 -1.10
N THR A 323 -7.24 -21.20 -0.11
CA THR A 323 -7.41 -21.87 1.19
C THR A 323 -8.06 -20.96 2.24
N SER A 324 -8.58 -21.54 3.32
CA SER A 324 -9.11 -20.80 4.48
C SER A 324 -8.07 -19.86 5.08
N LYS A 325 -6.79 -20.28 5.07
CA LYS A 325 -5.65 -19.46 5.51
C LYS A 325 -5.47 -18.25 4.61
N TRP A 326 -5.49 -18.42 3.28
CA TRP A 326 -5.43 -17.29 2.35
C TRP A 326 -6.57 -16.31 2.61
N LEU A 327 -7.81 -16.83 2.68
CA LEU A 327 -9.01 -16.02 2.90
C LEU A 327 -8.93 -15.27 4.24
N TYR A 328 -8.41 -15.91 5.29
CA TYR A 328 -8.14 -15.28 6.58
C TYR A 328 -7.23 -14.05 6.45
N HIS A 329 -6.04 -14.24 5.89
CA HIS A 329 -5.06 -13.18 5.81
C HIS A 329 -5.49 -12.05 4.87
N ILE A 330 -6.03 -12.37 3.70
CA ILE A 330 -6.44 -11.33 2.75
C ILE A 330 -7.62 -10.51 3.29
N THR A 331 -8.57 -11.13 4.01
CA THR A 331 -9.69 -10.39 4.62
C THR A 331 -9.27 -9.55 5.81
N LYS A 332 -8.32 -10.01 6.62
CA LYS A 332 -7.70 -9.17 7.67
C LYS A 332 -7.00 -7.96 7.08
N ALA A 333 -6.19 -8.13 6.04
CA ALA A 333 -5.54 -7.02 5.36
C ALA A 333 -6.55 -6.01 4.77
N ALA A 334 -7.60 -6.51 4.11
CA ALA A 334 -8.63 -5.67 3.51
C ALA A 334 -9.45 -4.91 4.55
N ALA A 335 -9.86 -5.57 5.63
CA ALA A 335 -10.60 -4.95 6.73
C ALA A 335 -9.80 -3.82 7.43
N SER A 336 -8.47 -3.94 7.43
CA SER A 336 -7.56 -2.90 7.93
C SER A 336 -7.20 -1.83 6.89
N GLY A 337 -7.87 -1.80 5.74
CA GLY A 337 -7.74 -0.75 4.71
C GLY A 337 -6.64 -0.98 3.67
N HIS A 338 -6.06 -2.17 3.57
CA HIS A 338 -5.06 -2.46 2.54
C HIS A 338 -5.72 -2.56 1.15
N VAL A 339 -5.49 -1.54 0.29
CA VAL A 339 -6.25 -1.36 -0.96
C VAL A 339 -6.09 -2.51 -1.97
N ARG A 340 -4.89 -3.10 -2.07
CA ARG A 340 -4.67 -4.27 -2.95
C ARG A 340 -5.36 -5.52 -2.42
N ALA A 341 -5.51 -5.62 -1.10
CA ALA A 341 -6.22 -6.76 -0.49
C ALA A 341 -7.72 -6.65 -0.78
N CYS A 342 -8.28 -5.44 -0.67
CA CYS A 342 -9.66 -5.17 -1.08
C CYS A 342 -9.90 -5.53 -2.55
N HIS A 343 -9.00 -5.11 -3.44
CA HIS A 343 -9.07 -5.45 -4.86
C HIS A 343 -9.00 -6.97 -5.11
N ALA A 344 -8.05 -7.67 -4.47
CA ALA A 344 -7.89 -9.12 -4.62
C ALA A 344 -9.10 -9.89 -4.10
N LEU A 345 -9.71 -9.46 -2.99
CA LEU A 345 -10.97 -10.03 -2.50
C LEU A 345 -12.13 -9.81 -3.44
N ALA A 346 -12.23 -8.63 -4.03
CA ALA A 346 -13.27 -8.36 -5.01
C ALA A 346 -13.13 -9.26 -6.25
N ASP A 347 -11.91 -9.39 -6.78
CA ASP A 347 -11.62 -10.26 -7.91
C ASP A 347 -11.98 -11.72 -7.58
N PHE A 348 -11.57 -12.19 -6.40
CA PHE A 348 -11.93 -13.52 -5.89
C PHE A 348 -13.44 -13.74 -5.76
N TYR A 349 -14.17 -12.83 -5.11
CA TYR A 349 -15.63 -13.01 -4.96
C TYR A 349 -16.36 -12.92 -6.30
N SER A 350 -15.87 -12.10 -7.24
CA SER A 350 -16.48 -11.99 -8.58
C SER A 350 -16.26 -13.23 -9.46
N SER A 351 -15.18 -13.98 -9.23
CA SER A 351 -14.77 -15.11 -10.09
C SER A 351 -14.90 -16.49 -9.43
N SER A 352 -15.18 -16.57 -8.13
CA SER A 352 -15.25 -17.84 -7.38
C SER A 352 -16.62 -18.51 -7.43
N GLY A 353 -16.60 -19.84 -7.55
CA GLY A 353 -17.79 -20.69 -7.58
C GLY A 353 -18.07 -21.33 -6.22
N TRP A 354 -18.96 -22.33 -6.19
CA TRP A 354 -19.10 -23.22 -5.05
C TRP A 354 -18.33 -24.53 -5.29
N LYS A 355 -17.57 -25.08 -4.32
CA LYS A 355 -17.06 -24.48 -3.08
C LYS A 355 -15.90 -23.53 -3.41
N TYR A 356 -15.76 -22.43 -2.68
CA TYR A 356 -14.74 -21.40 -2.97
C TYR A 356 -13.46 -21.49 -2.13
N ILE A 357 -13.43 -22.39 -1.15
CA ILE A 357 -12.22 -22.78 -0.44
C ILE A 357 -11.93 -24.25 -0.71
N GLU A 358 -10.66 -24.56 -0.89
CA GLU A 358 -10.20 -25.90 -1.32
C GLU A 358 -9.81 -26.80 -0.15
N ASP A 359 -9.52 -26.24 1.02
CA ASP A 359 -9.09 -27.00 2.19
C ASP A 359 -10.26 -27.52 3.02
N GLU A 360 -10.10 -28.75 3.52
CA GLU A 360 -11.08 -29.40 4.39
C GLU A 360 -11.08 -28.76 5.79
N PRO A 361 -12.25 -28.41 6.35
CA PRO A 361 -12.36 -27.93 7.73
C PRO A 361 -11.81 -28.97 8.73
N PRO A 362 -11.11 -28.56 9.80
CA PRO A 362 -10.68 -29.49 10.83
C PRO A 362 -11.85 -30.21 11.50
N ASP A 363 -11.67 -31.49 11.88
CA ASP A 363 -12.75 -32.35 12.38
C ASP A 363 -13.48 -31.77 13.61
N HIS A 364 -12.79 -31.01 14.47
CA HIS A 364 -13.39 -30.36 15.65
C HIS A 364 -14.26 -29.13 15.34
N VAL A 365 -14.19 -28.60 14.12
CA VAL A 365 -14.98 -27.45 13.65
C VAL A 365 -16.27 -27.90 12.96
N LYS A 366 -16.32 -29.16 12.51
CA LYS A 366 -17.46 -29.76 11.82
C LYS A 366 -18.67 -29.95 12.76
N PRO A 367 -19.91 -29.82 12.25
CA PRO A 367 -20.28 -29.70 10.84
C PRO A 367 -20.14 -28.27 10.28
N THR A 368 -19.73 -28.16 9.02
CA THR A 368 -19.69 -26.90 8.26
C THR A 368 -20.25 -27.10 6.85
N PRO A 369 -20.61 -26.02 6.12
CA PRO A 369 -21.02 -26.11 4.73
C PRO A 369 -19.90 -26.62 3.78
N PHE A 370 -18.63 -26.60 4.21
CA PHE A 370 -17.46 -26.92 3.38
C PHE A 370 -16.98 -28.36 3.51
N ASP A 371 -17.54 -29.13 4.44
CA ASP A 371 -17.10 -30.50 4.73
C ASP A 371 -17.14 -31.37 3.47
N PHE A 372 -16.03 -32.05 3.17
CA PHE A 372 -15.96 -33.13 2.19
C PHE A 372 -16.43 -34.45 2.81
N TYR A 373 -16.23 -34.66 4.12
CA TYR A 373 -16.62 -35.87 4.85
C TYR A 373 -17.07 -35.58 6.31
N PRO A 374 -17.89 -36.46 6.93
CA PRO A 374 -18.34 -36.30 8.31
C PRO A 374 -17.21 -36.45 9.33
N ALA A 375 -17.27 -35.68 10.43
CA ALA A 375 -16.34 -35.85 11.54
C ALA A 375 -16.59 -37.17 12.30
N PRO A 376 -15.56 -37.77 12.93
CA PRO A 376 -15.74 -38.92 13.80
C PRO A 376 -16.71 -38.61 14.96
N PRO A 377 -17.56 -39.56 15.40
CA PRO A 377 -18.62 -39.32 16.40
C PRO A 377 -18.15 -38.71 17.73
N ALA A 378 -16.87 -38.88 18.08
CA ALA A 378 -16.28 -38.41 19.33
C ALA A 378 -15.85 -36.92 19.31
N THR A 379 -16.03 -36.20 18.20
CA THR A 379 -15.42 -34.86 17.99
C THR A 379 -16.41 -33.70 17.88
N HIS A 380 -17.72 -33.94 17.97
CA HIS A 380 -18.73 -32.89 17.86
C HIS A 380 -18.66 -31.89 19.02
N SER A 381 -18.25 -30.66 18.72
CA SER A 381 -18.43 -29.51 19.60
C SER A 381 -19.80 -28.86 19.32
N GLU A 382 -20.75 -29.05 20.22
CA GLU A 382 -22.01 -28.29 20.23
C GLU A 382 -21.68 -26.79 20.37
N ASN A 383 -21.96 -25.97 19.33
CA ASN A 383 -22.40 -24.56 19.39
C ASN A 383 -22.07 -23.82 18.07
N GLY A 384 -23.00 -23.84 17.11
CA GLY A 384 -22.97 -22.98 15.93
C GLY A 384 -24.19 -22.05 15.92
N ASN A 385 -24.07 -20.87 16.51
CA ASN A 385 -25.09 -19.82 16.42
C ASN A 385 -24.57 -18.70 15.52
N THR A 386 -25.19 -18.55 14.35
CA THR A 386 -24.85 -17.62 13.28
C THR A 386 -25.37 -16.21 13.54
N PHE A 387 -24.77 -15.23 12.86
CA PHE A 387 -25.03 -13.77 12.84
C PHE A 387 -24.28 -12.86 13.84
N GLY A 388 -23.90 -13.32 15.04
CA GLY A 388 -23.11 -12.50 15.99
C GLY A 388 -21.59 -12.51 15.75
N GLY A 389 -21.10 -13.46 14.95
CA GLY A 389 -19.68 -13.81 14.82
C GLY A 389 -18.83 -12.88 13.98
N TRP A 390 -19.39 -12.18 12.98
CA TRP A 390 -18.61 -11.26 12.13
C TRP A 390 -17.97 -10.14 12.97
N LEU A 391 -18.74 -9.49 13.85
CA LEU A 391 -18.20 -8.45 14.73
C LEU A 391 -17.11 -9.00 15.68
N SER A 392 -17.28 -10.23 16.19
CA SER A 392 -16.24 -10.89 17.01
C SER A 392 -14.99 -11.27 16.20
N TRP A 393 -15.16 -11.70 14.95
CA TRP A 393 -14.10 -12.08 14.01
C TRP A 393 -13.27 -10.88 13.52
N LEU A 394 -13.91 -9.71 13.38
CA LEU A 394 -13.26 -8.42 13.17
C LEU A 394 -12.58 -7.86 14.44
N GLY A 395 -12.60 -8.57 15.57
CA GLY A 395 -11.97 -8.14 16.82
C GLY A 395 -12.75 -7.08 17.59
N LEU A 396 -14.06 -6.94 17.34
CA LEU A 396 -14.95 -6.00 18.06
C LEU A 396 -15.65 -6.62 19.28
N SER A 397 -15.27 -7.84 19.68
CA SER A 397 -15.78 -8.55 20.87
C SER A 397 -14.65 -9.08 21.75
N SER A 398 -14.82 -9.00 23.07
CA SER A 398 -13.79 -9.29 24.09
C SER A 398 -13.71 -10.76 24.53
N SER A 399 -14.48 -11.67 23.94
CA SER A 399 -14.44 -13.09 24.30
C SER A 399 -13.35 -13.82 23.52
N LYS A 400 -12.34 -14.39 24.21
CA LYS A 400 -11.33 -15.27 23.60
C LYS A 400 -12.02 -16.44 22.87
N PRO A 401 -11.93 -16.55 21.54
CA PRO A 401 -12.48 -17.69 20.83
C PRO A 401 -11.68 -18.96 21.16
N LYS A 402 -12.36 -20.10 21.32
CA LYS A 402 -11.73 -21.43 21.51
C LYS A 402 -11.07 -21.96 20.23
N LEU A 403 -11.34 -21.34 19.08
CA LEU A 403 -10.86 -21.72 17.75
C LEU A 403 -9.74 -20.79 17.29
N SER A 404 -8.82 -21.33 16.48
CA SER A 404 -7.80 -20.50 15.84
C SER A 404 -8.46 -19.45 14.93
N PRO A 405 -7.83 -18.28 14.70
CA PRO A 405 -8.40 -17.24 13.85
C PRO A 405 -8.74 -17.69 12.41
N SER A 406 -7.96 -18.61 11.84
CA SER A 406 -8.26 -19.21 10.52
C SER A 406 -9.42 -20.21 10.61
N GLU A 407 -9.54 -20.97 11.71
CA GLU A 407 -10.67 -21.89 11.91
C GLU A 407 -12.01 -21.16 12.06
N GLN A 408 -11.99 -19.95 12.62
CA GLN A 408 -13.20 -19.13 12.70
C GLN A 408 -13.80 -18.85 11.33
N MET A 409 -13.02 -18.83 10.24
CA MET A 409 -13.55 -18.63 8.89
C MET A 409 -14.55 -19.71 8.46
N PHE A 410 -14.48 -20.92 9.04
CA PHE A 410 -15.43 -21.99 8.80
C PHE A 410 -16.75 -21.84 9.59
N GLN A 411 -16.82 -20.89 10.53
CA GLN A 411 -17.98 -20.63 11.38
C GLN A 411 -18.57 -19.22 11.23
N THR A 412 -17.75 -18.24 10.87
CA THR A 412 -18.12 -16.81 10.87
C THR A 412 -18.35 -16.22 9.49
N ALA A 413 -17.91 -16.90 8.43
CA ALA A 413 -18.16 -16.39 7.09
C ALA A 413 -19.66 -16.45 6.83
N ALA A 414 -20.27 -15.27 6.69
CA ALA A 414 -21.50 -15.13 5.92
C ALA A 414 -21.13 -15.51 4.49
N TYR A 415 -21.17 -16.82 4.19
CA TYR A 415 -20.85 -17.35 2.88
C TYR A 415 -21.84 -16.73 1.90
N PRO A 416 -21.41 -15.93 0.91
CA PRO A 416 -22.32 -15.45 -0.11
C PRO A 416 -22.82 -16.68 -0.88
N SER A 417 -24.04 -17.08 -0.54
CA SER A 417 -24.63 -18.35 -0.96
C SER A 417 -25.19 -18.31 -2.38
N THR A 418 -25.33 -17.12 -2.94
CA THR A 418 -25.83 -16.87 -4.29
C THR A 418 -24.81 -16.10 -5.12
N PRO A 419 -24.84 -16.25 -6.46
CA PRO A 419 -24.00 -15.44 -7.36
C PRO A 419 -24.19 -13.93 -7.14
N HIS A 420 -25.43 -13.50 -6.86
CA HIS A 420 -25.72 -12.09 -6.61
C HIS A 420 -25.15 -11.55 -5.29
N ASP A 421 -25.13 -12.36 -4.23
CA ASP A 421 -24.49 -11.96 -2.96
C ASP A 421 -22.98 -11.82 -3.13
N ARG A 422 -22.35 -12.70 -3.93
CA ARG A 422 -20.92 -12.59 -4.27
C ARG A 422 -20.61 -11.31 -5.04
N PHE A 423 -21.44 -11.01 -6.04
CA PHE A 423 -21.35 -9.75 -6.78
C PHE A 423 -21.41 -8.54 -5.83
N LYS A 424 -22.36 -8.51 -4.90
CA LYS A 424 -22.48 -7.42 -3.90
C LYS A 424 -21.25 -7.33 -3.01
N MET A 425 -20.78 -8.47 -2.48
CA MET A 425 -19.59 -8.51 -1.64
C MET A 425 -18.35 -8.00 -2.37
N ALA A 426 -18.16 -8.40 -3.63
CA ALA A 426 -17.08 -7.90 -4.47
C ALA A 426 -17.17 -6.38 -4.67
N MET A 427 -18.36 -5.85 -5.00
CA MET A 427 -18.57 -4.42 -5.15
C MET A 427 -18.27 -3.62 -3.88
N LEU A 428 -18.67 -4.12 -2.70
CA LEU A 428 -18.36 -3.47 -1.41
C LEU A 428 -16.85 -3.35 -1.17
N TRP A 429 -16.08 -4.39 -1.48
CA TRP A 429 -14.61 -4.31 -1.37
C TRP A 429 -14.00 -3.36 -2.40
N LEU A 430 -14.56 -3.29 -3.62
CA LEU A 430 -14.10 -2.31 -4.62
C LEU A 430 -14.35 -0.88 -4.17
N GLU A 431 -15.47 -0.59 -3.52
CA GLU A 431 -15.78 0.76 -3.01
C GLU A 431 -14.68 1.27 -2.06
N VAL A 432 -14.19 0.42 -1.15
CA VAL A 432 -13.08 0.74 -0.24
C VAL A 432 -11.82 1.10 -1.03
N ALA A 433 -11.44 0.28 -2.03
CA ALA A 433 -10.24 0.57 -2.84
C ALA A 433 -10.40 1.82 -3.74
N VAL A 434 -11.61 2.07 -4.22
CA VAL A 434 -12.00 3.22 -5.05
C VAL A 434 -11.90 4.53 -4.26
N GLU A 435 -12.24 4.53 -2.97
CA GLU A 435 -12.11 5.69 -2.06
C GLU A 435 -10.65 6.19 -1.98
N TYR A 436 -9.70 5.26 -1.93
CA TYR A 436 -8.26 5.55 -1.94
C TYR A 436 -7.68 5.71 -3.34
N THR A 437 -8.52 5.75 -4.38
CA THR A 437 -8.12 5.98 -5.78
C THR A 437 -7.22 4.90 -6.39
N TYR A 438 -7.38 3.64 -5.96
CA TYR A 438 -6.67 2.51 -6.57
C TYR A 438 -7.29 2.18 -7.94
N ALA A 439 -6.65 2.66 -9.02
CA ALA A 439 -7.21 2.65 -10.38
C ALA A 439 -7.64 1.27 -10.90
N PRO A 440 -6.94 0.15 -10.64
CA PRO A 440 -7.37 -1.18 -11.08
C PRO A 440 -8.76 -1.58 -10.59
N SER A 441 -9.18 -1.10 -9.41
CA SER A 441 -10.52 -1.38 -8.88
C SER A 441 -11.64 -0.69 -9.66
N TYR A 442 -11.37 0.45 -10.30
CA TYR A 442 -12.34 1.08 -11.20
C TYR A 442 -12.56 0.22 -12.44
N LEU A 443 -11.49 -0.36 -13.00
CA LEU A 443 -11.59 -1.23 -14.17
C LEU A 443 -12.34 -2.53 -13.85
N LEU A 444 -12.06 -3.16 -12.71
CA LEU A 444 -12.78 -4.35 -12.27
C LEU A 444 -14.26 -4.05 -12.01
N ALA A 445 -14.58 -2.93 -11.34
CA ALA A 445 -15.97 -2.50 -11.15
C ALA A 445 -16.70 -2.32 -12.50
N ALA A 446 -16.05 -1.70 -13.49
CA ALA A 446 -16.63 -1.54 -14.82
C ALA A 446 -16.94 -2.89 -15.50
N LYS A 447 -16.03 -3.87 -15.37
CA LYS A 447 -16.22 -5.21 -15.93
C LYS A 447 -17.38 -5.94 -15.26
N MET A 448 -17.47 -5.85 -13.94
CA MET A 448 -18.59 -6.41 -13.18
C MET A 448 -19.94 -5.77 -13.58
N TYR A 449 -20.00 -4.45 -13.76
CA TYR A 449 -21.21 -3.79 -14.25
C TYR A 449 -21.58 -4.17 -15.70
N LEU A 450 -20.65 -4.76 -16.46
CA LEU A 450 -20.86 -5.23 -17.83
C LEU A 450 -21.18 -6.73 -17.93
N GLU A 451 -21.04 -7.50 -16.83
CA GLU A 451 -21.47 -8.89 -16.79
C GLU A 451 -22.99 -8.96 -16.86
N LYS A 452 -23.50 -9.53 -17.95
CA LYS A 452 -24.94 -9.71 -18.16
C LYS A 452 -25.50 -10.86 -17.35
N ASP A 453 -24.68 -11.88 -17.13
CA ASP A 453 -25.04 -13.12 -16.46
C ASP A 453 -24.00 -13.39 -15.36
N LEU A 454 -24.48 -13.87 -14.21
CA LEU A 454 -23.67 -14.29 -13.07
C LEU A 454 -23.54 -15.80 -13.09
N TRP A 455 -22.37 -16.29 -12.67
CA TRP A 455 -22.02 -17.70 -12.74
C TRP A 455 -22.95 -18.56 -11.89
N GLY A 456 -23.78 -19.40 -12.52
CA GLY A 456 -24.81 -20.20 -11.85
C GLY A 456 -24.24 -21.26 -10.90
N GLN A 457 -22.99 -21.67 -11.12
CA GLN A 457 -22.27 -22.61 -10.23
C GLN A 457 -21.80 -21.97 -8.93
N ALA A 458 -21.96 -20.66 -8.75
CA ALA A 458 -21.60 -19.98 -7.52
C ALA A 458 -22.65 -20.16 -6.39
N HIS A 459 -23.77 -20.82 -6.70
CA HIS A 459 -24.80 -21.21 -5.74
C HIS A 459 -24.31 -22.28 -4.77
N ALA A 460 -24.51 -22.04 -3.48
CA ALA A 460 -24.36 -23.07 -2.47
C ALA A 460 -25.54 -24.08 -2.56
N PRO A 461 -25.28 -25.39 -2.59
CA PRO A 461 -26.31 -26.42 -2.51
C PRO A 461 -27.12 -26.29 -1.23
N ALA A 462 -28.43 -26.57 -1.31
CA ALA A 462 -29.31 -26.54 -0.14
C ALA A 462 -28.85 -27.51 0.96
N SER A 463 -28.30 -28.68 0.57
CA SER A 463 -27.72 -29.65 1.52
C SER A 463 -26.56 -29.07 2.32
N ALA A 464 -25.73 -28.21 1.71
CA ALA A 464 -24.63 -27.54 2.39
C ALA A 464 -25.13 -26.43 3.35
N LEU A 465 -26.14 -25.65 2.93
CA LEU A 465 -26.73 -24.58 3.76
C LEU A 465 -27.52 -25.13 4.95
N GLU A 466 -28.22 -26.25 4.76
CA GLU A 466 -29.02 -26.92 5.78
C GLU A 466 -28.21 -27.94 6.60
N LEU A 467 -26.90 -28.07 6.33
CA LEU A 467 -25.98 -29.00 6.99
C LEU A 467 -26.46 -30.46 6.97
N LYS A 468 -27.09 -30.88 5.88
CA LYS A 468 -27.54 -32.27 5.70
C LYS A 468 -26.40 -33.19 5.25
N ASP A 469 -26.57 -34.50 5.40
CA ASP A 469 -25.53 -35.48 5.07
C ASP A 469 -25.26 -35.57 3.56
N GLU A 470 -26.22 -35.17 2.70
CA GLU A 470 -26.02 -35.14 1.25
C GLU A 470 -25.02 -34.06 0.80
N ARG A 471 -24.44 -33.27 1.72
CA ARG A 471 -23.37 -32.31 1.41
C ARG A 471 -21.99 -32.97 1.26
N TYR A 472 -21.81 -34.16 1.84
CA TYR A 472 -20.51 -34.83 1.84
C TYR A 472 -20.23 -35.46 0.48
N THR A 473 -19.00 -35.30 0.00
CA THR A 473 -18.50 -35.93 -1.23
C THR A 473 -17.94 -37.32 -0.94
N TYR A 474 -17.50 -37.57 0.31
CA TYR A 474 -16.88 -38.80 0.75
C TYR A 474 -17.55 -39.31 2.03
N ALA A 475 -17.63 -40.64 2.18
CA ALA A 475 -18.29 -41.27 3.31
C ALA A 475 -17.47 -41.15 4.60
N SER A 476 -16.14 -41.12 4.49
CA SER A 476 -15.22 -40.97 5.61
C SER A 476 -13.93 -40.27 5.21
N LYS A 477 -13.09 -39.97 6.20
CA LYS A 477 -11.75 -39.42 5.99
C LYS A 477 -10.86 -40.37 5.19
N GLU A 478 -10.92 -41.66 5.49
CA GLU A 478 -10.15 -42.69 4.77
C GLU A 478 -10.54 -42.75 3.29
N ASP A 479 -11.81 -42.53 2.97
CA ASP A 479 -12.30 -42.48 1.60
C ASP A 479 -11.90 -41.18 0.89
N PHE A 480 -11.88 -40.04 1.59
CA PHE A 480 -11.31 -38.79 1.08
C PHE A 480 -9.83 -38.93 0.73
N GLU A 481 -9.02 -39.45 1.65
CA GLU A 481 -7.59 -39.67 1.44
C GLU A 481 -7.31 -40.70 0.33
N ALA A 482 -8.21 -41.68 0.15
CA ALA A 482 -8.13 -42.67 -0.91
C ALA A 482 -8.75 -42.23 -2.25
N GLY A 483 -9.36 -41.03 -2.31
CA GLY A 483 -10.04 -40.53 -3.51
C GLY A 483 -11.25 -41.38 -3.92
N ARG A 484 -11.95 -42.00 -2.96
CA ARG A 484 -13.13 -42.85 -3.19
C ARG A 484 -14.43 -42.11 -2.84
N PRO A 485 -15.05 -41.37 -3.78
CA PRO A 485 -16.30 -40.65 -3.51
C PRO A 485 -17.45 -41.61 -3.16
N THR A 486 -18.47 -41.10 -2.47
CA THR A 486 -19.71 -41.85 -2.22
C THR A 486 -20.33 -42.29 -3.54
N ALA A 487 -20.69 -43.57 -3.65
CA ALA A 487 -21.39 -44.09 -4.83
C ALA A 487 -22.71 -43.34 -5.02
N SER A 488 -22.89 -42.71 -6.19
CA SER A 488 -24.18 -42.13 -6.56
C SER A 488 -25.19 -43.27 -6.64
N THR A 489 -26.31 -43.12 -5.93
CA THR A 489 -27.49 -43.99 -6.08
C THR A 489 -28.17 -43.71 -7.41
N ASP A 490 -27.47 -43.96 -8.51
CA ASP A 490 -28.09 -44.19 -9.81
C ASP A 490 -28.02 -45.69 -10.06
N GLU A 491 -29.13 -46.36 -9.74
CA GLU A 491 -29.38 -47.74 -10.16
C GLU A 491 -29.49 -47.78 -11.69
N ASP A 492 -28.37 -47.79 -12.40
CA ASP A 492 -28.25 -48.50 -13.67
C ASP A 492 -26.78 -48.73 -14.01
N GLY A 493 -26.41 -50.00 -14.06
CA GLY A 493 -25.03 -50.45 -14.24
C GLY A 493 -24.46 -50.04 -15.59
N SER A 494 -23.70 -48.95 -15.61
CA SER A 494 -22.72 -48.67 -16.66
C SER A 494 -21.44 -48.16 -16.02
N SER A 495 -20.41 -48.99 -16.09
CA SER A 495 -19.05 -48.69 -15.65
C SER A 495 -18.40 -47.69 -16.60
N ASP A 496 -18.66 -46.40 -16.41
CA ASP A 496 -17.76 -45.34 -16.85
C ASP A 496 -17.72 -44.29 -15.74
N VAL A 497 -16.56 -44.20 -15.10
CA VAL A 497 -16.27 -43.35 -13.95
C VAL A 497 -16.16 -41.90 -14.43
N GLU A 498 -17.29 -41.20 -14.50
CA GLU A 498 -17.34 -39.74 -14.42
C GLU A 498 -17.85 -39.37 -13.02
N ASN A 499 -17.10 -38.51 -12.33
CA ASN A 499 -17.51 -37.86 -11.07
C ASN A 499 -19.00 -37.43 -11.12
N PRO A 500 -19.74 -37.45 -10.00
CA PRO A 500 -21.12 -36.99 -9.97
C PRO A 500 -21.18 -35.60 -10.63
N LYS A 501 -21.84 -35.52 -11.79
CA LYS A 501 -22.03 -34.26 -12.52
C LYS A 501 -22.78 -33.35 -11.56
N SER A 502 -22.07 -32.39 -10.97
CA SER A 502 -22.71 -31.25 -10.29
C SER A 502 -23.81 -30.76 -11.21
N GLU A 503 -25.04 -30.62 -10.70
CA GLU A 503 -26.12 -30.02 -11.47
C GLU A 503 -25.60 -28.72 -12.07
N VAL A 504 -25.39 -28.71 -13.39
CA VAL A 504 -24.87 -27.53 -14.08
C VAL A 504 -26.01 -26.53 -14.14
N ARG A 505 -26.23 -25.80 -13.04
CA ARG A 505 -27.10 -24.64 -12.98
C ARG A 505 -26.67 -23.65 -14.06
N PRO A 506 -27.60 -23.23 -14.92
CA PRO A 506 -27.31 -22.21 -15.93
C PRO A 506 -26.99 -20.89 -15.26
N ASP A 507 -26.23 -20.05 -15.96
CA ASP A 507 -25.95 -18.70 -15.50
C ASP A 507 -27.25 -17.88 -15.40
N GLU A 508 -27.29 -16.99 -14.40
CA GLU A 508 -28.48 -16.21 -14.06
C GLU A 508 -28.28 -14.75 -14.48
N PRO A 509 -29.32 -14.04 -14.95
CA PRO A 509 -29.19 -12.62 -15.29
C PRO A 509 -28.68 -11.80 -14.10
N ASN A 510 -27.66 -10.99 -14.33
CA ASN A 510 -27.05 -10.13 -13.30
C ASN A 510 -27.96 -8.93 -12.98
N PRO A 511 -28.55 -8.85 -11.76
CA PRO A 511 -29.36 -7.69 -11.38
C PRO A 511 -28.56 -6.39 -11.28
N GLY A 512 -27.23 -6.50 -11.13
CA GLY A 512 -26.30 -5.39 -11.09
C GLY A 512 -25.83 -4.90 -12.46
N TYR A 513 -26.19 -5.57 -13.57
CA TYR A 513 -25.78 -5.16 -14.92
C TYR A 513 -26.22 -3.71 -15.20
N ASN A 514 -25.24 -2.83 -15.40
CA ASN A 514 -25.48 -1.41 -15.61
C ASN A 514 -24.39 -0.77 -16.51
N PRO A 515 -24.62 -0.76 -17.84
CA PRO A 515 -23.70 -0.15 -18.81
C PRO A 515 -23.39 1.33 -18.56
N GLU A 516 -24.36 2.10 -18.07
CA GLU A 516 -24.15 3.53 -17.79
C GLU A 516 -23.21 3.73 -16.60
N GLN A 517 -23.33 2.89 -15.57
CA GLN A 517 -22.39 2.90 -14.46
C GLN A 517 -21.00 2.43 -14.90
N ALA A 518 -20.93 1.40 -15.75
CA ALA A 518 -19.66 0.95 -16.33
C ALA A 518 -18.94 2.08 -17.10
N LYS A 519 -19.66 2.88 -17.90
CA LYS A 519 -19.09 4.06 -18.59
C LYS A 519 -18.45 5.05 -17.63
N ILE A 520 -19.07 5.31 -16.47
CA ILE A 520 -18.50 6.19 -15.44
C ILE A 520 -17.16 5.63 -14.95
N TYR A 521 -17.10 4.34 -14.61
CA TYR A 521 -15.86 3.72 -14.15
C TYR A 521 -14.78 3.65 -15.24
N ILE A 522 -15.12 3.35 -16.49
CA ILE A 522 -14.15 3.36 -17.60
C ILE A 522 -13.60 4.78 -17.82
N ARG A 523 -14.45 5.81 -17.72
CA ARG A 523 -14.01 7.20 -17.77
C ARG A 523 -13.01 7.52 -16.66
N GLU A 524 -13.27 7.08 -15.44
CA GLU A 524 -12.33 7.24 -14.31
C GLU A 524 -10.98 6.53 -14.57
N VAL A 525 -10.98 5.34 -15.18
CA VAL A 525 -9.74 4.65 -15.59
C VAL A 525 -8.96 5.50 -16.59
N LEU A 526 -9.62 6.12 -17.57
CA LEU A 526 -8.95 7.00 -18.54
C LEU A 526 -8.40 8.28 -17.88
N TYR A 527 -9.09 8.85 -16.89
CA TYR A 527 -8.56 9.96 -16.09
C TYR A 527 -7.35 9.54 -15.25
N ALA A 528 -7.34 8.34 -14.68
CA ALA A 528 -6.18 7.81 -13.96
C ALA A 528 -4.96 7.71 -14.89
N VAL A 529 -5.16 7.21 -16.11
CA VAL A 529 -4.12 7.13 -17.14
C VAL A 529 -3.62 8.52 -17.55
N GLU A 530 -4.53 9.48 -17.74
CA GLU A 530 -4.16 10.86 -18.05
C GLU A 530 -3.35 11.49 -16.90
N ALA A 531 -3.74 11.23 -15.65
CA ALA A 531 -3.02 11.71 -14.48
C ALA A 531 -1.58 11.19 -14.44
N ILE A 532 -1.35 9.91 -14.76
CA ILE A 532 0.00 9.34 -14.87
C ILE A 532 0.78 9.97 -16.02
N LYS A 533 0.16 10.19 -17.20
CA LYS A 533 0.82 10.88 -18.32
C LYS A 533 1.22 12.31 -17.93
N PHE A 534 0.34 13.04 -17.26
CA PHE A 534 0.60 14.38 -16.74
C PHE A 534 1.77 14.35 -15.75
N TYR A 535 1.72 13.45 -14.76
CA TYR A 535 2.75 13.29 -13.75
C TYR A 535 4.12 13.00 -14.39
N HIS A 536 4.20 12.04 -15.31
CA HIS A 536 5.43 11.71 -16.04
C HIS A 536 5.93 12.85 -16.93
N GLY A 537 5.03 13.63 -17.54
CA GLY A 537 5.39 14.83 -18.29
C GLY A 537 6.04 15.88 -17.39
N ARG A 538 5.44 16.16 -16.23
CA ARG A 538 5.99 17.07 -15.21
C ARG A 538 7.30 16.55 -14.63
N LEU A 539 7.40 15.26 -14.38
CA LEU A 539 8.62 14.62 -13.89
C LEU A 539 9.76 14.75 -14.90
N THR A 540 9.46 14.62 -16.19
CA THR A 540 10.45 14.83 -17.27
C THR A 540 10.91 16.28 -17.32
N TYR A 541 9.98 17.23 -17.25
CA TYR A 541 10.31 18.66 -17.20
C TYR A 541 11.14 19.02 -15.95
N ALA A 542 10.74 18.52 -14.79
CA ALA A 542 11.48 18.72 -13.54
C ALA A 542 12.88 18.09 -13.62
N ARG A 543 13.02 16.90 -14.22
CA ARG A 543 14.34 16.29 -14.51
C ARG A 543 15.18 17.17 -15.43
N ASP A 544 14.59 17.81 -16.43
CA ASP A 544 15.31 18.75 -17.31
C ASP A 544 15.75 20.03 -16.61
N LEU A 545 14.90 20.59 -15.74
CA LEU A 545 15.29 21.72 -14.88
C LEU A 545 16.42 21.35 -13.93
N ALA A 546 16.38 20.14 -13.40
CA ALA A 546 17.41 19.63 -12.53
C ALA A 546 18.73 19.36 -13.28
N ARG A 547 18.69 18.84 -14.50
CA ARG A 547 19.86 18.76 -15.41
C ARG A 547 20.48 20.13 -15.68
N ARG A 548 19.68 21.20 -15.62
CA ARG A 548 20.13 22.61 -15.72
C ARG A 548 20.63 23.18 -14.39
N GLY A 549 20.68 22.37 -13.33
CA GLY A 549 21.22 22.71 -12.01
C GLY A 549 20.31 23.61 -11.17
N GLN A 550 18.99 23.60 -11.39
CA GLN A 550 18.05 24.34 -10.53
C GLN A 550 17.83 23.66 -9.18
N PHE A 551 17.87 22.33 -9.17
CA PHE A 551 17.78 21.44 -8.01
C PHE A 551 18.46 20.12 -8.39
N GLY A 552 18.60 19.17 -7.47
CA GLY A 552 19.18 17.87 -7.79
C GLY A 552 18.32 17.16 -8.84
N VAL A 553 18.94 16.43 -9.79
CA VAL A 553 18.18 15.55 -10.71
C VAL A 553 17.23 14.67 -9.92
N ASP A 554 17.60 14.40 -8.67
CA ASP A 554 16.94 13.49 -7.79
C ASP A 554 15.79 14.06 -6.96
N ASP A 555 15.60 15.38 -6.97
CA ASP A 555 14.46 16.03 -6.31
C ASP A 555 13.26 16.17 -7.25
N ALA A 556 13.41 15.81 -8.53
CA ALA A 556 12.35 16.06 -9.51
C ALA A 556 11.00 15.37 -9.21
N GLY A 557 10.98 14.25 -8.48
CA GLY A 557 9.74 13.57 -8.05
C GLY A 557 9.04 14.39 -6.99
N ASP A 558 9.72 14.65 -5.87
CA ASP A 558 9.26 15.48 -4.76
C ASP A 558 8.85 16.90 -5.19
N VAL A 559 9.54 17.47 -6.17
CA VAL A 559 9.16 18.77 -6.77
C VAL A 559 7.82 18.65 -7.48
N VAL A 560 7.56 17.55 -8.19
CA VAL A 560 6.29 17.33 -8.89
C VAL A 560 5.19 16.97 -7.89
N ASP A 561 5.44 16.09 -6.93
CA ASP A 561 4.46 15.75 -5.89
C ASP A 561 4.11 16.99 -5.05
N GLY A 562 5.12 17.78 -4.66
CA GLY A 562 4.92 19.06 -3.99
C GLY A 562 4.13 20.05 -4.85
N TYR A 563 4.40 20.11 -6.16
CA TYR A 563 3.61 20.92 -7.10
C TYR A 563 2.16 20.44 -7.18
N VAL A 564 1.94 19.14 -7.33
CA VAL A 564 0.61 18.52 -7.41
C VAL A 564 -0.22 18.77 -6.15
N GLN A 565 0.41 18.67 -4.98
CA GLN A 565 -0.25 18.89 -3.69
C GLN A 565 -0.61 20.37 -3.47
N THR A 566 0.27 21.29 -3.87
CA THR A 566 0.11 22.73 -3.61
C THR A 566 -0.69 23.48 -4.68
N ASP A 567 -0.66 23.04 -5.94
CA ASP A 567 -1.39 23.68 -7.02
C ASP A 567 -2.85 23.23 -7.02
N THR A 568 -3.72 24.10 -6.50
CA THR A 568 -5.17 23.89 -6.43
C THR A 568 -5.93 24.46 -7.62
N LYS A 569 -5.27 25.24 -8.50
CA LYS A 569 -5.97 26.02 -9.53
C LYS A 569 -5.63 25.60 -10.95
N GLN A 570 -4.44 25.04 -11.21
CA GLN A 570 -4.01 24.72 -12.58
C GLN A 570 -4.21 23.26 -12.96
N ILE A 571 -4.40 22.36 -11.99
CA ILE A 571 -4.57 20.92 -12.23
C ILE A 571 -6.07 20.60 -12.24
N PRO A 572 -6.61 20.00 -13.32
CA PRO A 572 -8.00 19.56 -13.36
C PRO A 572 -8.36 18.64 -12.17
N PRO A 573 -9.54 18.77 -11.56
CA PRO A 573 -9.92 18.00 -10.38
C PRO A 573 -9.82 16.47 -10.56
N HIS A 574 -10.21 15.95 -11.73
CA HIS A 574 -10.15 14.53 -12.05
C HIS A 574 -8.71 14.00 -12.13
N ILE A 575 -7.74 14.79 -12.60
CA ILE A 575 -6.32 14.44 -12.56
C ILE A 575 -5.82 14.47 -11.11
N LYS A 576 -6.17 15.52 -10.37
CA LYS A 576 -5.71 15.71 -8.99
C LYS A 576 -6.16 14.57 -8.08
N LYS A 577 -7.37 14.04 -8.29
CA LYS A 577 -7.92 12.88 -7.57
C LYS A 577 -6.91 11.72 -7.52
N PHE A 578 -6.41 11.27 -8.67
CA PHE A 578 -5.51 10.11 -8.77
C PHE A 578 -4.06 10.39 -8.36
N LEU A 579 -3.69 11.65 -8.16
CA LEU A 579 -2.37 12.04 -7.66
C LEU A 579 -2.38 12.44 -6.18
N ARG A 580 -3.53 12.33 -5.50
CA ARG A 580 -3.70 12.70 -4.10
C ARG A 580 -2.85 11.86 -3.16
N TYR A 581 -2.73 10.56 -3.45
CA TYR A 581 -2.04 9.58 -2.62
C TYR A 581 -0.85 8.96 -3.40
N PRO A 582 0.37 9.53 -3.29
CA PRO A 582 1.54 9.03 -4.02
C PRO A 582 1.82 7.55 -3.79
N ALA A 583 1.73 7.08 -2.54
CA ALA A 583 1.95 5.67 -2.18
C ALA A 583 0.95 4.73 -2.90
N ILE A 584 -0.31 5.14 -3.05
CA ILE A 584 -1.32 4.35 -3.77
C ILE A 584 -1.11 4.42 -5.28
N ARG A 585 -0.78 5.61 -5.82
CA ARG A 585 -0.42 5.78 -7.24
C ARG A 585 0.70 4.81 -7.66
N GLU A 586 1.77 4.77 -6.87
CA GLU A 586 2.94 3.93 -7.13
C GLU A 586 2.59 2.44 -7.17
N MET A 587 1.52 2.01 -6.50
CA MET A 587 1.06 0.63 -6.54
C MET A 587 0.47 0.20 -7.89
N TRP A 588 0.06 1.11 -8.77
CA TRP A 588 -0.60 0.76 -10.04
C TRP A 588 -0.08 1.53 -11.26
N GLU A 589 0.81 2.51 -11.09
CA GLU A 589 1.32 3.32 -12.21
C GLU A 589 2.00 2.49 -13.31
N GLY A 590 2.59 1.34 -12.94
CA GLY A 590 3.19 0.38 -13.88
C GLY A 590 2.17 -0.24 -14.83
N ASP A 591 0.92 -0.40 -14.38
CA ASP A 591 -0.15 -1.08 -15.11
C ASP A 591 -0.98 -0.10 -15.96
N ALA A 592 -0.72 1.22 -15.86
CA ALA A 592 -1.50 2.25 -16.53
C ALA A 592 -1.66 2.03 -18.04
N LYS A 593 -0.64 1.51 -18.73
CA LYS A 593 -0.73 1.20 -20.17
C LYS A 593 -1.63 -0.01 -20.47
N ALA A 594 -1.62 -1.02 -19.60
CA ALA A 594 -2.47 -2.19 -19.76
C ALA A 594 -3.93 -1.80 -19.52
N MET A 595 -4.19 -1.04 -18.44
CA MET A 595 -5.51 -0.49 -18.15
C MET A 595 -6.02 0.42 -19.26
N GLU A 596 -5.19 1.30 -19.83
CA GLU A 596 -5.58 2.14 -20.96
C GLU A 596 -6.04 1.31 -22.16
N ARG A 597 -5.34 0.20 -22.44
CA ARG A 597 -5.70 -0.70 -23.54
C ARG A 597 -7.03 -1.37 -23.26
N GLU A 598 -7.18 -1.99 -22.09
CA GLU A 598 -8.40 -2.73 -21.72
C GLU A 598 -9.63 -1.81 -21.67
N ALA A 599 -9.49 -0.61 -21.10
CA ALA A 599 -10.55 0.39 -21.07
C ALA A 599 -11.03 0.79 -22.49
N LYS A 600 -10.09 0.98 -23.42
CA LYS A 600 -10.42 1.30 -24.81
C LYS A 600 -11.01 0.10 -25.55
N ASP A 601 -10.50 -1.11 -25.32
CA ASP A 601 -11.04 -2.32 -25.92
C ASP A 601 -12.49 -2.54 -25.48
N ILE A 602 -12.84 -2.24 -24.22
CA ILE A 602 -14.23 -2.20 -23.75
C ILE A 602 -15.04 -1.17 -24.53
N CYS A 603 -14.55 0.07 -24.67
CA CYS A 603 -15.27 1.10 -25.44
C CYS A 603 -15.49 0.70 -26.90
N GLU A 604 -14.50 0.08 -27.53
CA GLU A 604 -14.59 -0.41 -28.91
C GLU A 604 -15.58 -1.56 -29.07
N ARG A 605 -15.57 -2.52 -28.12
CA ARG A 605 -16.49 -3.66 -28.11
C ARG A 605 -17.94 -3.21 -27.93
N GLU A 606 -18.18 -2.26 -27.03
CA GLU A 606 -19.52 -1.78 -26.73
C GLU A 606 -19.98 -0.62 -27.63
N GLY A 607 -19.11 -0.11 -28.50
CA GLY A 607 -19.42 1.00 -29.42
C GLY A 607 -19.63 2.35 -28.72
N TRP A 608 -18.89 2.62 -27.65
CA TRP A 608 -19.11 3.80 -26.79
C TRP A 608 -18.23 4.99 -27.15
N ASP A 609 -18.89 6.15 -27.26
CA ASP A 609 -18.26 7.45 -27.07
C ASP A 609 -18.40 7.83 -25.58
N LEU A 610 -17.28 8.23 -24.96
CA LEU A 610 -17.25 8.64 -23.56
C LEU A 610 -17.09 10.15 -23.45
N TYR A 611 -17.91 10.75 -22.60
CA TYR A 611 -17.92 12.18 -22.32
C TYR A 611 -17.69 12.43 -20.83
N ASP A 612 -17.05 13.55 -20.51
CA ASP A 612 -16.92 14.06 -19.16
C ASP A 612 -18.24 14.64 -18.63
N GLU A 613 -18.24 15.05 -17.35
CA GLU A 613 -19.42 15.64 -16.71
C GLU A 613 -19.85 16.99 -17.32
N GLN A 614 -18.95 17.64 -18.06
CA GLN A 614 -19.19 18.90 -18.76
C GLN A 614 -19.51 18.70 -20.26
N GLY A 615 -19.62 17.45 -20.73
CA GLY A 615 -19.89 17.11 -22.13
C GLY A 615 -18.66 17.14 -23.05
N GLY A 616 -17.46 17.29 -22.50
CA GLY A 616 -16.20 17.15 -23.22
C GLY A 616 -15.91 15.71 -23.60
N LEU A 617 -15.43 15.47 -24.82
CA LEU A 617 -15.14 14.12 -25.33
C LEU A 617 -13.87 13.57 -24.68
N VAL A 618 -14.00 12.47 -23.92
CA VAL A 618 -12.89 11.74 -23.28
C VAL A 618 -12.36 10.66 -24.21
N TYR A 619 -13.26 9.91 -24.85
CA TYR A 619 -12.92 8.87 -25.82
C TYR A 619 -13.95 8.80 -26.93
N ARG A 620 -13.49 8.47 -28.15
CA ARG A 620 -14.36 8.25 -29.30
C ARG A 620 -14.15 6.85 -29.86
N HIS A 621 -15.24 6.12 -30.05
CA HIS A 621 -15.26 4.83 -30.71
C HIS A 621 -14.72 4.94 -32.15
N GLY A 622 -14.00 3.91 -32.61
CA GLY A 622 -13.39 3.86 -33.94
C GLY A 622 -12.05 4.60 -34.04
N MET A 623 -11.46 5.04 -32.93
CA MET A 623 -10.12 5.64 -32.91
C MET A 623 -8.98 4.61 -32.82
N MET A 624 -9.25 3.39 -32.34
CA MET A 624 -8.28 2.29 -32.37
C MET A 624 -8.09 1.79 -33.82
N ARG A 625 -6.86 1.89 -34.35
CA ARG A 625 -6.52 1.18 -35.59
C ARG A 625 -6.59 -0.32 -35.30
N PRO A 626 -7.35 -1.12 -36.08
CA PRO A 626 -7.44 -2.55 -35.84
C PRO A 626 -6.03 -3.15 -35.85
N THR A 627 -5.70 -3.91 -34.80
CA THR A 627 -4.49 -4.73 -34.79
C THR A 627 -4.57 -5.70 -35.98
N ARG A 628 -3.43 -5.98 -36.61
CA ARG A 628 -3.36 -6.80 -37.84
C ARG A 628 -4.13 -8.13 -37.73
N GLY A 629 -4.24 -8.70 -36.52
CA GLY A 629 -5.01 -9.92 -36.23
C GLY A 629 -6.54 -9.76 -36.31
N ALA A 630 -7.09 -8.63 -35.86
CA ALA A 630 -8.52 -8.34 -35.96
C ALA A 630 -8.94 -8.01 -37.41
N ALA A 631 -8.06 -7.35 -38.18
CA ALA A 631 -8.27 -7.11 -39.60
C ALA A 631 -8.29 -8.41 -40.42
N THR A 632 -7.45 -9.40 -40.07
CA THR A 632 -7.48 -10.72 -40.71
C THR A 632 -8.70 -11.56 -40.33
N ALA A 633 -9.17 -11.47 -39.09
CA ALA A 633 -10.39 -12.15 -38.65
C ALA A 633 -11.66 -11.55 -39.28
N ALA A 634 -11.73 -10.21 -39.36
CA ALA A 634 -12.82 -9.50 -40.04
C ALA A 634 -12.81 -9.74 -41.56
N ALA A 635 -11.64 -9.81 -42.19
CA ALA A 635 -11.52 -10.16 -43.61
C ALA A 635 -11.89 -11.62 -43.89
N ALA A 636 -11.57 -12.55 -42.98
CA ALA A 636 -11.99 -13.94 -43.08
C ALA A 636 -13.52 -14.11 -42.91
N ALA A 637 -14.13 -13.35 -41.99
CA ALA A 637 -15.58 -13.34 -41.80
C ALA A 637 -16.34 -12.66 -42.95
N ALA A 638 -15.74 -11.66 -43.60
CA ALA A 638 -16.34 -10.96 -44.75
C ALA A 638 -16.11 -11.67 -46.09
N GLY A 639 -15.09 -12.54 -46.20
CA GLY A 639 -14.77 -13.31 -47.41
C GLY A 639 -15.45 -14.69 -47.49
N GLY A 640 -16.20 -15.08 -46.45
CA GLY A 640 -16.95 -16.34 -46.38
C GLY A 640 -18.44 -16.19 -46.71
N ARG A 641 -18.79 -15.42 -47.74
CA ARG A 641 -20.13 -15.38 -48.33
C ARG A 641 -20.10 -15.84 -49.77
#